data_AF-A0AAJ6V9Z1-F1
#
_entry.id   AF-A0AAJ6V9Z1-F1
#
_cell.length_a   1.000
_cell.length_b   1.000
_cell.length_c   1.000
_cell.angle_alpha   90.00
_cell.angle_beta   90.00
_cell.angle_gamma   90.00
#
_symmetry.space_group_name_H-M   'P 1'
#
loop_
_entity.id
_entity.type
_entity.pdbx_description
1 polymer ?
#
loop_
_entity_poly.entity_id
_entity_poly.type
_entity_poly.pdbx_seq_one_letter_code
_entity_poly.pdbx_strand_id
1 'polypeptide(L)'
;MISAEEALQTILKVAQRLPPVSVPLHDALGKVLAEDIRAPDPLPPYPASVKDGYAVIASDGPGEYPVITESRAGNDGLGVTLTPGTVAYVTTGGPIPDGADAVVQVEDTRKVKDPLVERVKILVKTRKGVDIRPVGCDIEKDVVVLKCGERLGVSEIGLLATVGVMMVKVYPMPTIAVLSTGDELVEPTTGVLNRGQIRDSNRAMLLAAAIQQQCKILDLGIARDDKEELERILDKAFSAGIHILLTSGGVSMGDRDFVKPLLESRGTIHFNKVCMKPGKPLTFAEINSKPADNIASGKILAFGLPGNPVSCLVCFHLFVVPAIRLVAGCANPHLLRVQARLHQPIKADPVRPEFHRAIIRWKANDGSGNPGFVAESTGHQMSSRLLSMKSANALLELPATGSVIPAGTSVSAVIISELTTTSSSEIGLSPDAASSAQRNTCRETIAGETLNGEFKVAILTVSDTVASGAGPDRSGPRAVSVINSSSEKLGARVVSTAVVPDDVSKIKAVVQKWSDTDRMDLILTLGGTGFSPRDVTPEATKELIEKETPGLLYVMMQESLKVTPFAMLSRSAAGIRGSTLIINMPGNPNAVAECVEALLPALKHALKQIKGDKREKHPRHIPHAEAEPVDTWERSHKLASGNHAEPGCSCSH
;
A
#
# COMPACT_ATOMS: atom_id res chain seq x y z
N MET A 1 18.35 3.15 -37.68
CA MET A 1 18.19 3.20 -36.21
C MET A 1 17.52 4.52 -35.94
N ILE A 2 16.34 4.52 -35.34
CA ILE A 2 15.55 5.74 -35.12
C ILE A 2 15.89 6.35 -33.76
N SER A 3 15.59 7.63 -33.55
CA SER A 3 15.73 8.26 -32.23
C SER A 3 14.71 7.71 -31.22
N ALA A 4 14.96 7.89 -29.92
CA ALA A 4 14.01 7.51 -28.88
C ALA A 4 12.68 8.30 -28.98
N GLU A 5 12.74 9.56 -29.39
CA GLU A 5 11.56 10.40 -29.59
C GLU A 5 10.70 9.90 -30.75
N GLU A 6 11.31 9.64 -31.92
CA GLU A 6 10.59 9.05 -33.06
C GLU A 6 9.99 7.68 -32.73
N ALA A 7 10.70 6.86 -31.94
CA ALA A 7 10.20 5.57 -31.48
C ALA A 7 8.94 5.72 -30.62
N LEU A 8 8.97 6.63 -29.62
CA LEU A 8 7.82 6.90 -28.76
C LEU A 8 6.64 7.46 -29.57
N GLN A 9 6.87 8.42 -30.45
CA GLN A 9 5.82 8.97 -31.32
C GLN A 9 5.19 7.91 -32.22
N THR A 10 5.99 6.99 -32.75
CA THR A 10 5.48 5.87 -33.56
C THR A 10 4.58 4.97 -32.74
N ILE A 11 4.99 4.61 -31.52
CA ILE A 11 4.17 3.81 -30.60
C ILE A 11 2.85 4.51 -30.28
N LEU A 12 2.89 5.80 -29.92
CA LEU A 12 1.69 6.55 -29.55
C LEU A 12 0.74 6.78 -30.72
N LYS A 13 1.23 6.81 -31.96
CA LYS A 13 0.38 6.88 -33.18
C LYS A 13 -0.35 5.56 -33.46
N VAL A 14 0.26 4.43 -33.13
CA VAL A 14 -0.30 3.09 -33.36
C VAL A 14 -1.24 2.69 -32.23
N ALA A 15 -0.91 3.05 -30.99
CA ALA A 15 -1.71 2.75 -29.82
C ALA A 15 -3.09 3.42 -29.87
N GLN A 16 -4.12 2.71 -29.42
CA GLN A 16 -5.51 3.17 -29.42
C GLN A 16 -6.12 3.01 -28.03
N ARG A 17 -6.98 3.96 -27.65
CA ARG A 17 -7.75 3.87 -26.41
C ARG A 17 -8.66 2.65 -26.44
N LEU A 18 -8.75 1.94 -25.32
CA LEU A 18 -9.72 0.86 -25.19
C LEU A 18 -11.15 1.40 -25.18
N PRO A 19 -12.14 0.62 -25.62
CA PRO A 19 -13.54 0.96 -25.42
C PRO A 19 -13.83 1.16 -23.93
N PRO A 20 -14.60 2.20 -23.55
CA PRO A 20 -14.93 2.46 -22.16
C PRO A 20 -15.86 1.39 -21.59
N VAL A 21 -15.74 1.15 -20.28
CA VAL A 21 -16.54 0.19 -19.53
C VAL A 21 -17.14 0.86 -18.30
N SER A 22 -18.30 0.38 -17.85
CA SER A 22 -18.90 0.81 -16.58
C SER A 22 -18.42 -0.08 -15.44
N VAL A 23 -17.88 0.53 -14.39
CA VAL A 23 -17.37 -0.18 -13.20
C VAL A 23 -17.98 0.38 -11.91
N PRO A 24 -18.04 -0.39 -10.83
CA PRO A 24 -18.38 0.14 -9.51
C PRO A 24 -17.42 1.25 -9.06
N LEU A 25 -17.89 2.17 -8.22
CA LEU A 25 -17.10 3.30 -7.73
C LEU A 25 -15.73 2.91 -7.16
N HIS A 26 -15.66 1.83 -6.36
CA HIS A 26 -14.41 1.38 -5.74
C HIS A 26 -13.38 0.86 -6.77
N ASP A 27 -13.87 0.33 -7.89
CA ASP A 27 -13.03 -0.11 -8.99
C ASP A 27 -12.62 1.04 -9.92
N ALA A 28 -13.17 2.25 -9.76
CA ALA A 28 -12.86 3.38 -10.61
C ALA A 28 -11.52 4.06 -10.28
N LEU A 29 -10.98 3.83 -9.07
CA LEU A 29 -9.73 4.46 -8.62
C LEU A 29 -8.57 4.21 -9.59
N GLY A 30 -7.86 5.27 -9.93
CA GLY A 30 -6.69 5.27 -10.81
C GLY A 30 -7.01 5.25 -12.31
N LYS A 31 -8.26 4.97 -12.70
CA LYS A 31 -8.71 4.93 -14.11
C LYS A 31 -9.05 6.32 -14.63
N VAL A 32 -9.20 6.43 -15.95
CA VAL A 32 -9.57 7.68 -16.62
C VAL A 32 -11.06 7.69 -16.92
N LEU A 33 -11.74 8.76 -16.56
CA LEU A 33 -13.16 8.97 -16.76
C LEU A 33 -13.48 9.08 -18.27
N ALA A 34 -14.55 8.43 -18.72
CA ALA A 34 -14.92 8.36 -20.14
C ALA A 34 -16.14 9.21 -20.52
N GLU A 35 -16.76 9.89 -19.56
CA GLU A 35 -17.87 10.82 -19.76
C GLU A 35 -17.86 11.93 -18.70
N ASP A 36 -18.47 13.08 -18.99
CA ASP A 36 -18.60 14.13 -17.99
C ASP A 36 -19.60 13.71 -16.90
N ILE A 37 -19.30 14.05 -15.65
CA ILE A 37 -20.21 13.82 -14.52
C ILE A 37 -20.82 15.14 -14.09
N ARG A 38 -22.14 15.15 -14.00
CA ARG A 38 -22.92 16.32 -13.56
C ARG A 38 -23.53 16.08 -12.19
N ALA A 39 -23.60 17.12 -11.37
CA ALA A 39 -24.26 17.07 -10.08
C ALA A 39 -25.79 17.04 -10.26
N PRO A 40 -26.52 16.01 -9.80
CA PRO A 40 -27.98 15.97 -9.91
C PRO A 40 -28.66 16.96 -8.95
N ASP A 41 -27.97 17.28 -7.86
CA ASP A 41 -28.44 18.14 -6.76
C ASP A 41 -27.33 19.11 -6.34
N PRO A 42 -27.66 20.26 -5.75
CA PRO A 42 -26.66 21.18 -5.22
C PRO A 42 -26.02 20.68 -3.92
N LEU A 43 -24.82 21.16 -3.61
CA LEU A 43 -24.13 20.96 -2.33
C LEU A 43 -23.79 22.31 -1.66
N PRO A 44 -24.25 22.57 -0.43
CA PRO A 44 -25.26 21.79 0.29
C PRO A 44 -26.64 21.89 -0.39
N PRO A 45 -27.54 20.91 -0.20
CA PRO A 45 -28.87 20.91 -0.81
C PRO A 45 -29.89 21.81 -0.07
N TYR A 46 -29.52 22.31 1.10
CA TYR A 46 -30.28 23.24 1.95
C TYR A 46 -29.30 24.28 2.53
N PRO A 47 -29.76 25.46 2.98
CA PRO A 47 -28.90 26.40 3.68
C PRO A 47 -28.37 25.75 4.96
N ALA A 48 -27.06 25.65 5.11
CA ALA A 48 -26.44 24.89 6.20
C ALA A 48 -25.61 25.79 7.11
N SER A 49 -25.59 25.49 8.41
CA SER A 49 -24.71 26.19 9.34
C SER A 49 -23.23 25.84 9.08
N VAL A 50 -22.36 26.84 9.10
CA VAL A 50 -20.89 26.68 9.08
C VAL A 50 -20.34 26.33 10.46
N LYS A 51 -21.08 26.65 11.53
CA LYS A 51 -20.63 26.58 12.92
C LYS A 51 -21.62 25.86 13.81
N ASP A 52 -21.11 25.35 14.93
CA ASP A 52 -21.96 25.05 16.09
C ASP A 52 -22.29 26.36 16.80
N GLY A 53 -23.57 26.61 17.06
CA GLY A 53 -24.00 27.91 17.57
C GLY A 53 -25.51 28.10 17.52
N TYR A 54 -25.94 29.33 17.25
CA TYR A 54 -27.35 29.67 17.19
C TYR A 54 -27.68 30.40 15.88
N ALA A 55 -28.67 29.88 15.17
CA ALA A 55 -29.31 30.58 14.07
C ALA A 55 -30.14 31.74 14.66
N VAL A 56 -29.94 32.93 14.11
CA VAL A 56 -30.51 34.18 14.59
C VAL A 56 -31.07 35.01 13.43
N ILE A 57 -31.86 36.02 13.77
CA ILE A 57 -32.16 37.14 12.88
C ILE A 57 -31.16 38.25 13.19
N ALA A 58 -30.28 38.56 12.24
CA ALA A 58 -29.13 39.45 12.44
C ALA A 58 -29.52 40.86 12.93
N SER A 59 -30.73 41.34 12.63
CA SER A 59 -31.21 42.65 13.10
C SER A 59 -31.51 42.71 14.59
N ASP A 60 -31.70 41.57 15.27
CA ASP A 60 -32.00 41.53 16.71
C ASP A 60 -30.79 41.96 17.56
N GLY A 61 -29.57 41.68 17.10
CA GLY A 61 -28.32 42.08 17.76
C GLY A 61 -27.97 41.27 19.02
N PRO A 62 -27.06 41.78 19.87
CA PRO A 62 -26.73 41.16 21.15
C PRO A 62 -27.89 41.25 22.14
N GLY A 63 -28.20 40.15 22.83
CA GLY A 63 -29.37 40.07 23.70
C GLY A 63 -29.58 38.67 24.27
N GLU A 64 -30.60 38.50 25.11
CA GLU A 64 -31.01 37.20 25.65
C GLU A 64 -32.30 36.71 25.01
N TYR A 65 -32.25 35.54 24.37
CA TYR A 65 -33.34 35.01 23.55
C TYR A 65 -33.73 33.59 23.98
N PRO A 66 -35.01 33.22 23.87
CA PRO A 66 -35.44 31.83 24.00
C PRO A 66 -34.97 31.01 22.80
N VAL A 67 -34.53 29.78 23.07
CA VAL A 67 -34.21 28.78 22.05
C VAL A 67 -35.49 28.03 21.71
N ILE A 68 -36.04 28.25 20.51
CA ILE A 68 -37.36 27.74 20.12
C ILE A 68 -37.32 26.40 19.38
N THR A 69 -36.14 26.02 18.85
CA THR A 69 -35.88 24.70 18.27
C THR A 69 -34.38 24.42 18.26
N GLU A 70 -34.03 23.15 18.06
CA GLU A 70 -32.68 22.72 17.74
C GLU A 70 -32.67 22.11 16.33
N SER A 71 -31.63 22.36 15.56
CA SER A 71 -31.47 21.83 14.20
C SER A 71 -30.06 21.28 13.96
N ARG A 72 -29.94 19.95 13.93
CA ARG A 72 -28.65 19.26 13.78
C ARG A 72 -28.52 18.57 12.44
N ALA A 73 -29.55 17.83 12.03
CA ALA A 73 -29.57 17.10 10.77
C ALA A 73 -31.01 16.71 10.37
N GLY A 74 -31.18 16.18 9.15
CA GLY A 74 -32.45 15.59 8.72
C GLY A 74 -33.61 16.58 8.77
N ASN A 75 -34.69 16.19 9.46
CA ASN A 75 -35.94 16.97 9.56
C ASN A 75 -35.98 17.89 10.80
N ASP A 76 -34.86 18.09 11.50
CA ASP A 76 -34.85 18.95 12.68
C ASP A 76 -35.27 20.39 12.33
N GLY A 77 -36.12 20.99 13.15
CA GLY A 77 -36.64 22.35 12.91
C GLY A 77 -37.61 22.47 11.73
N LEU A 78 -38.00 21.37 11.08
CA LEU A 78 -38.96 21.41 9.98
C LEU A 78 -40.32 21.98 10.43
N GLY A 79 -40.80 22.99 9.72
CA GLY A 79 -42.05 23.68 10.04
C GLY A 79 -41.94 24.71 11.18
N VAL A 80 -40.75 24.91 11.75
CA VAL A 80 -40.47 25.98 12.73
C VAL A 80 -39.88 27.18 12.01
N THR A 81 -40.50 28.34 12.15
CA THR A 81 -39.99 29.62 11.64
C THR A 81 -39.48 30.49 12.78
N LEU A 82 -38.25 30.97 12.67
CA LEU A 82 -37.68 31.95 13.58
C LEU A 82 -38.35 33.30 13.35
N THR A 83 -38.82 33.87 14.45
CA THR A 83 -39.38 35.23 14.50
C THR A 83 -38.43 36.17 15.26
N PRO A 84 -38.46 37.49 15.01
CA PRO A 84 -37.64 38.44 15.75
C PRO A 84 -37.75 38.23 17.27
N GLY A 85 -36.62 38.19 17.95
CA GLY A 85 -36.52 37.91 19.38
C GLY A 85 -36.48 36.41 19.75
N THR A 86 -36.27 35.51 18.79
CA THR A 86 -36.11 34.06 19.03
C THR A 86 -34.88 33.52 18.30
N VAL A 87 -34.32 32.42 18.79
CA VAL A 87 -33.16 31.77 18.17
C VAL A 87 -33.34 30.26 18.12
N ALA A 88 -32.54 29.58 17.31
CA ALA A 88 -32.48 28.13 17.25
C ALA A 88 -31.06 27.64 17.44
N TYR A 89 -30.86 26.60 18.23
CA TYR A 89 -29.54 25.96 18.32
C TYR A 89 -29.26 25.20 17.03
N VAL A 90 -28.08 25.39 16.46
CA VAL A 90 -27.65 24.70 15.23
C VAL A 90 -26.27 24.09 15.43
N THR A 91 -26.04 22.93 14.80
CA THR A 91 -24.69 22.38 14.66
C THR A 91 -24.17 22.58 13.24
N THR A 92 -22.87 22.45 13.05
CA THR A 92 -22.20 22.50 11.76
C THR A 92 -22.81 21.47 10.81
N GLY A 93 -23.26 21.92 9.63
CA GLY A 93 -23.98 21.09 8.65
C GLY A 93 -25.50 20.97 8.89
N GLY A 94 -26.01 21.46 10.02
CA GLY A 94 -27.44 21.46 10.33
C GLY A 94 -28.22 22.44 9.44
N PRO A 95 -29.46 22.09 9.03
CA PRO A 95 -30.27 22.97 8.20
C PRO A 95 -30.66 24.23 8.96
N ILE A 96 -30.50 25.39 8.34
CA ILE A 96 -30.90 26.67 8.91
C ILE A 96 -32.44 26.74 8.91
N PRO A 97 -33.10 26.90 10.07
CA PRO A 97 -34.55 27.03 10.13
C PRO A 97 -35.05 28.27 9.39
N ASP A 98 -36.27 28.20 8.85
CA ASP A 98 -36.89 29.31 8.12
C ASP A 98 -36.93 30.59 8.98
N GLY A 99 -36.75 31.74 8.35
CA GLY A 99 -36.75 33.05 9.02
C GLY A 99 -35.39 33.46 9.62
N ALA A 100 -34.49 32.52 9.89
CA ALA A 100 -33.13 32.85 10.29
C ALA A 100 -32.32 33.41 9.11
N ASP A 101 -31.39 34.33 9.37
CA ASP A 101 -30.57 34.92 8.32
C ASP A 101 -29.08 35.06 8.66
N ALA A 102 -28.67 34.61 9.86
CA ALA A 102 -27.26 34.48 10.24
C ALA A 102 -27.09 33.39 11.30
N VAL A 103 -25.85 32.93 11.50
CA VAL A 103 -25.45 32.10 12.64
C VAL A 103 -24.45 32.86 13.51
N VAL A 104 -24.56 32.70 14.82
CA VAL A 104 -23.56 33.12 15.81
C VAL A 104 -22.95 31.88 16.43
N GLN A 105 -21.64 31.70 16.29
CA GLN A 105 -20.91 30.57 16.86
C GLN A 105 -21.05 30.50 18.39
N VAL A 106 -21.04 29.29 18.94
CA VAL A 106 -21.33 29.04 20.36
C VAL A 106 -20.39 29.81 21.30
N GLU A 107 -19.15 30.05 20.90
CA GLU A 107 -18.13 30.80 21.63
C GLU A 107 -18.53 32.25 21.88
N ASP A 108 -19.34 32.83 20.98
CA ASP A 108 -19.87 34.19 21.08
C ASP A 108 -21.25 34.22 21.73
N THR A 109 -21.57 33.18 22.50
CA THR A 109 -22.81 33.05 23.26
C THR A 109 -22.58 32.61 24.70
N ARG A 110 -23.59 32.81 25.56
CA ARG A 110 -23.59 32.31 26.93
C ARG A 110 -24.94 31.71 27.25
N LYS A 111 -24.97 30.43 27.64
CA LYS A 111 -26.20 29.79 28.13
C LYS A 111 -26.70 30.51 29.39
N VAL A 112 -27.99 30.80 29.43
CA VAL A 112 -28.66 31.40 30.59
C VAL A 112 -29.37 30.28 31.33
N LYS A 113 -29.12 30.17 32.65
CA LYS A 113 -29.81 29.17 33.49
C LYS A 113 -31.23 29.67 33.76
N ASP A 114 -32.21 29.09 33.08
CA ASP A 114 -33.62 29.27 33.34
C ASP A 114 -34.27 27.87 33.47
N PRO A 115 -34.98 27.57 34.57
CA PRO A 115 -35.56 26.26 34.83
C PRO A 115 -36.81 25.93 33.98
N LEU A 116 -37.39 26.90 33.25
CA LEU A 116 -38.64 26.74 32.52
C LEU A 116 -38.48 26.74 31.00
N VAL A 117 -37.52 27.50 30.46
CA VAL A 117 -37.30 27.64 29.00
C VAL A 117 -35.79 27.70 28.72
N GLU A 118 -35.28 26.97 27.72
CA GLU A 118 -33.88 27.11 27.32
C GLU A 118 -33.65 28.51 26.72
N ARG A 119 -32.65 29.22 27.25
CA ARG A 119 -32.31 30.59 26.85
C ARG A 119 -30.82 30.74 26.61
N VAL A 120 -30.47 31.60 25.66
CA VAL A 120 -29.09 31.94 25.34
C VAL A 120 -28.91 33.45 25.25
N LYS A 121 -27.76 33.92 25.70
CA LYS A 121 -27.27 35.27 25.49
C LYS A 121 -26.36 35.32 24.28
N ILE A 122 -26.73 36.07 23.26
CA ILE A 122 -25.88 36.42 22.11
C ILE A 122 -25.02 37.61 22.51
N LEU A 123 -23.69 37.48 22.42
CA LEU A 123 -22.73 38.47 22.92
C LEU A 123 -22.30 39.48 21.85
N VAL A 124 -22.40 39.10 20.57
CA VAL A 124 -21.87 39.86 19.43
C VAL A 124 -22.98 40.24 18.46
N LYS A 125 -22.77 41.33 17.73
CA LYS A 125 -23.65 41.71 16.62
C LYS A 125 -23.17 41.00 15.35
N THR A 126 -24.04 40.22 14.72
CA THR A 126 -23.76 39.55 13.45
C THR A 126 -24.33 40.32 12.24
N ARG A 127 -24.13 39.80 11.03
CA ARG A 127 -24.68 40.34 9.78
C ARG A 127 -25.38 39.22 9.02
N LYS A 128 -26.37 39.59 8.21
CA LYS A 128 -27.05 38.66 7.31
C LYS A 128 -26.05 37.88 6.45
N GLY A 129 -26.25 36.56 6.37
CA GLY A 129 -25.44 35.60 5.61
C GLY A 129 -24.19 35.09 6.34
N VAL A 130 -23.85 35.61 7.52
CA VAL A 130 -22.68 35.15 8.28
C VAL A 130 -22.90 33.71 8.76
N ASP A 131 -21.87 32.88 8.56
CA ASP A 131 -21.81 31.47 8.97
C ASP A 131 -22.97 30.60 8.44
N ILE A 132 -23.57 30.99 7.32
CA ILE A 132 -24.51 30.19 6.54
C ILE A 132 -23.87 29.85 5.20
N ARG A 133 -23.83 28.55 4.85
CA ARG A 133 -23.57 28.05 3.50
C ARG A 133 -24.88 28.07 2.71
N PRO A 134 -25.02 28.95 1.69
CA PRO A 134 -26.19 28.94 0.82
C PRO A 134 -26.30 27.62 0.05
N VAL A 135 -27.50 27.31 -0.44
CA VAL A 135 -27.71 26.15 -1.32
C VAL A 135 -26.78 26.23 -2.52
N GLY A 136 -26.06 25.14 -2.78
CA GLY A 136 -25.19 25.00 -3.95
C GLY A 136 -23.91 25.84 -3.94
N CYS A 137 -23.51 26.42 -2.80
CA CYS A 137 -22.30 27.24 -2.75
C CYS A 137 -21.00 26.46 -3.02
N ASP A 138 -20.99 25.15 -2.77
CA ASP A 138 -19.85 24.26 -3.07
C ASP A 138 -20.01 23.61 -4.45
N ILE A 139 -21.22 23.11 -4.76
CA ILE A 139 -21.55 22.51 -6.04
C ILE A 139 -22.93 22.99 -6.45
N GLU A 140 -23.02 23.69 -7.58
CA GLU A 140 -24.31 24.05 -8.18
C GLU A 140 -24.96 22.83 -8.86
N LYS A 141 -26.28 22.80 -8.87
CA LYS A 141 -27.03 21.78 -9.62
C LYS A 141 -26.67 21.82 -11.11
N ASP A 142 -26.58 20.65 -11.74
CA ASP A 142 -26.30 20.42 -13.16
C ASP A 142 -24.89 20.81 -13.66
N VAL A 143 -24.03 21.33 -12.78
CA VAL A 143 -22.63 21.65 -13.10
C VAL A 143 -21.83 20.38 -13.37
N VAL A 144 -20.86 20.46 -14.28
CA VAL A 144 -19.91 19.37 -14.53
C VAL A 144 -18.88 19.37 -13.40
N VAL A 145 -18.92 18.35 -12.54
CA VAL A 145 -18.01 18.19 -11.39
C VAL A 145 -16.72 17.46 -11.75
N LEU A 146 -16.76 16.59 -12.77
CA LEU A 146 -15.61 15.88 -13.32
C LEU A 146 -15.74 15.78 -14.84
N LYS A 147 -14.64 15.96 -15.56
CA LYS A 147 -14.61 15.94 -17.03
C LYS A 147 -14.08 14.62 -17.59
N CYS A 148 -14.64 14.22 -18.74
CA CYS A 148 -14.07 13.13 -19.52
C CYS A 148 -12.57 13.36 -19.79
N GLY A 149 -11.76 12.33 -19.55
CA GLY A 149 -10.30 12.38 -19.66
C GLY A 149 -9.57 12.66 -18.34
N GLU A 150 -10.28 12.98 -17.26
CA GLU A 150 -9.69 13.13 -15.93
C GLU A 150 -9.35 11.77 -15.30
N ARG A 151 -8.20 11.70 -14.61
CA ARG A 151 -7.81 10.51 -13.86
C ARG A 151 -8.44 10.58 -12.47
N LEU A 152 -9.11 9.51 -12.06
CA LEU A 152 -9.82 9.44 -10.79
C LEU A 152 -8.86 9.11 -9.64
N GLY A 153 -8.54 10.10 -8.81
CA GLY A 153 -7.85 9.96 -7.54
C GLY A 153 -8.85 9.92 -6.37
N VAL A 154 -8.34 10.07 -5.14
CA VAL A 154 -9.15 9.95 -3.92
C VAL A 154 -10.22 11.06 -3.80
N SER A 155 -9.89 12.28 -4.23
CA SER A 155 -10.82 13.42 -4.26
C SER A 155 -11.94 13.21 -5.27
N GLU A 156 -11.60 12.71 -6.45
CA GLU A 156 -12.56 12.49 -7.53
C GLU A 156 -13.54 11.36 -7.16
N ILE A 157 -13.07 10.32 -6.48
CA ILE A 157 -13.93 9.28 -5.91
C ILE A 157 -14.90 9.87 -4.87
N GLY A 158 -14.41 10.77 -4.01
CA GLY A 158 -15.26 11.49 -3.05
C GLY A 158 -16.32 12.35 -3.75
N LEU A 159 -15.96 13.05 -4.83
CA LEU A 159 -16.89 13.84 -5.63
C LEU A 159 -17.96 12.96 -6.29
N LEU A 160 -17.58 11.84 -6.90
CA LEU A 160 -18.51 10.87 -7.49
C LEU A 160 -19.53 10.38 -6.45
N ALA A 161 -19.07 10.00 -5.25
CA ALA A 161 -19.95 9.61 -4.15
C ALA A 161 -20.87 10.77 -3.71
N THR A 162 -20.33 11.98 -3.62
CA THR A 162 -21.06 13.20 -3.26
C THR A 162 -22.25 13.45 -4.19
N VAL A 163 -22.09 13.19 -5.50
CA VAL A 163 -23.15 13.35 -6.50
C VAL A 163 -23.95 12.05 -6.75
N GLY A 164 -23.79 11.03 -5.92
CA GLY A 164 -24.56 9.79 -6.00
C GLY A 164 -24.18 8.84 -7.15
N VAL A 165 -23.01 9.00 -7.76
CA VAL A 165 -22.55 8.15 -8.88
C VAL A 165 -21.82 6.92 -8.34
N MET A 166 -22.50 5.77 -8.41
CA MET A 166 -21.97 4.48 -7.93
C MET A 166 -21.45 3.56 -9.05
N MET A 167 -21.84 3.83 -10.29
CA MET A 167 -21.34 3.17 -11.50
C MET A 167 -20.70 4.21 -12.40
N VAL A 168 -19.41 4.06 -12.67
CA VAL A 168 -18.59 5.06 -13.34
C VAL A 168 -18.13 4.51 -14.69
N LYS A 169 -18.37 5.26 -15.76
CA LYS A 169 -17.87 4.91 -17.08
C LYS A 169 -16.43 5.38 -17.24
N VAL A 170 -15.51 4.45 -17.42
CA VAL A 170 -14.07 4.68 -17.44
C VAL A 170 -13.40 3.95 -18.59
N TYR A 171 -12.23 4.42 -18.99
CA TYR A 171 -11.33 3.64 -19.84
C TYR A 171 -10.67 2.53 -19.00
N PRO A 172 -10.75 1.25 -19.42
CA PRO A 172 -10.16 0.16 -18.66
C PRO A 172 -8.64 0.16 -18.78
N MET A 173 -7.98 -0.47 -17.79
CA MET A 173 -6.54 -0.73 -17.86
C MET A 173 -6.28 -1.91 -18.81
N PRO A 174 -5.21 -1.86 -19.64
CA PRO A 174 -4.91 -2.95 -20.55
C PRO A 174 -4.49 -4.23 -19.82
N THR A 175 -4.81 -5.36 -20.43
CA THR A 175 -4.23 -6.67 -20.09
C THR A 175 -2.88 -6.82 -20.77
N ILE A 176 -1.84 -7.07 -19.99
CA ILE A 176 -0.45 -7.20 -20.44
C ILE A 176 -0.01 -8.65 -20.27
N ALA A 177 0.40 -9.30 -21.35
CA ALA A 177 1.07 -10.59 -21.29
C ALA A 177 2.57 -10.43 -21.25
N VAL A 178 3.26 -11.22 -20.42
CA VAL A 178 4.72 -11.18 -20.28
C VAL A 178 5.31 -12.55 -20.54
N LEU A 179 6.31 -12.61 -21.42
CA LEU A 179 7.04 -13.81 -21.79
C LEU A 179 8.55 -13.54 -21.74
N SER A 180 9.31 -14.45 -21.16
CA SER A 180 10.78 -14.47 -21.35
C SER A 180 11.17 -15.58 -22.32
N THR A 181 12.19 -15.34 -23.14
CA THR A 181 12.72 -16.32 -24.10
C THR A 181 14.22 -16.48 -23.92
N GLY A 182 14.70 -17.72 -23.90
CA GLY A 182 16.12 -18.03 -23.89
C GLY A 182 16.43 -19.38 -23.25
N ASP A 183 17.25 -20.19 -23.93
CA ASP A 183 17.66 -21.51 -23.42
C ASP A 183 18.51 -21.42 -22.12
N GLU A 184 19.15 -20.29 -21.86
CA GLU A 184 19.90 -20.02 -20.62
C GLU A 184 18.99 -19.81 -19.40
N LEU A 185 17.70 -19.53 -19.60
CA LEU A 185 16.80 -19.13 -18.53
C LEU A 185 16.29 -20.33 -17.73
N VAL A 186 16.26 -20.13 -16.41
CA VAL A 186 15.59 -21.00 -15.43
C VAL A 186 14.67 -20.18 -14.53
N GLU A 187 13.74 -20.86 -13.87
CA GLU A 187 12.81 -20.21 -12.93
C GLU A 187 13.55 -19.52 -11.77
N PRO A 188 13.01 -18.41 -11.23
CA PRO A 188 13.59 -17.72 -10.08
C PRO A 188 13.75 -18.62 -8.83
N THR A 189 12.90 -19.64 -8.70
CA THR A 189 12.92 -20.60 -7.59
C THR A 189 14.04 -21.66 -7.70
N THR A 190 14.73 -21.75 -8.85
CA THR A 190 15.82 -22.71 -9.04
C THR A 190 16.96 -22.44 -8.04
N GLY A 191 17.23 -23.40 -7.16
CA GLY A 191 18.22 -23.27 -6.08
C GLY A 191 19.67 -23.24 -6.58
N VAL A 192 20.07 -24.22 -7.40
CA VAL A 192 21.44 -24.35 -7.94
C VAL A 192 21.40 -24.15 -9.46
N LEU A 193 22.27 -23.29 -9.98
CA LEU A 193 22.39 -23.03 -11.42
C LEU A 193 23.43 -23.97 -12.04
N ASN A 194 23.08 -24.59 -13.17
CA ASN A 194 24.06 -25.30 -13.98
C ASN A 194 24.86 -24.34 -14.87
N ARG A 195 25.90 -24.86 -15.51
CA ARG A 195 26.71 -24.11 -16.47
C ARG A 195 25.82 -23.49 -17.55
N GLY A 196 25.98 -22.19 -17.77
CA GLY A 196 25.24 -21.45 -18.80
C GLY A 196 23.81 -21.12 -18.42
N GLN A 197 23.40 -21.31 -17.17
CA GLN A 197 22.07 -20.93 -16.69
C GLN A 197 22.08 -19.64 -15.88
N ILE A 198 21.04 -18.83 -16.06
CA ILE A 198 20.72 -17.67 -15.25
C ILE A 198 19.23 -17.67 -14.92
N ARG A 199 18.86 -17.10 -13.76
CA ARG A 199 17.46 -16.99 -13.36
C ARG A 199 16.75 -15.90 -14.15
N ASP A 200 15.51 -16.15 -14.54
CA ASP A 200 14.67 -15.17 -15.22
C ASP A 200 14.24 -14.04 -14.28
N SER A 201 15.01 -12.96 -14.29
CA SER A 201 14.71 -11.75 -13.52
C SER A 201 13.78 -10.78 -14.26
N ASN A 202 13.78 -10.80 -15.60
CA ASN A 202 13.05 -9.82 -16.39
C ASN A 202 11.56 -10.04 -16.32
N ARG A 203 11.08 -11.28 -16.40
CA ARG A 203 9.64 -11.57 -16.31
C ARG A 203 9.06 -11.11 -14.99
N ALA A 204 9.68 -11.50 -13.88
CA ALA A 204 9.28 -11.05 -12.55
C ALA A 204 9.29 -9.51 -12.42
N MET A 205 10.33 -8.86 -12.95
CA MET A 205 10.45 -7.41 -12.95
C MET A 205 9.38 -6.71 -13.80
N LEU A 206 9.05 -7.23 -14.99
CA LEU A 206 8.04 -6.68 -15.89
C LEU A 206 6.63 -6.89 -15.36
N LEU A 207 6.35 -8.06 -14.77
CA LEU A 207 5.08 -8.33 -14.09
C LEU A 207 4.88 -7.33 -12.94
N ALA A 208 5.89 -7.13 -12.09
CA ALA A 208 5.83 -6.14 -11.02
C ALA A 208 5.63 -4.71 -11.56
N ALA A 209 6.36 -4.32 -12.61
CA ALA A 209 6.24 -3.00 -13.22
C ALA A 209 4.85 -2.77 -13.86
N ALA A 210 4.24 -3.81 -14.47
CA ALA A 210 2.89 -3.76 -15.00
C ALA A 210 1.82 -3.64 -13.89
N ILE A 211 1.99 -4.35 -12.77
CA ILE A 211 1.12 -4.23 -11.59
C ILE A 211 1.18 -2.81 -11.01
N GLN A 212 2.37 -2.19 -10.94
CA GLN A 212 2.52 -0.80 -10.52
C GLN A 212 1.79 0.19 -11.45
N GLN A 213 1.60 -0.16 -12.73
CA GLN A 213 0.77 0.59 -13.66
C GLN A 213 -0.71 0.16 -13.60
N GLN A 214 -1.16 -0.57 -12.58
CA GLN A 214 -2.53 -1.02 -12.36
C GLN A 214 -3.11 -1.88 -13.51
N CYS A 215 -2.24 -2.54 -14.27
CA CYS A 215 -2.64 -3.38 -15.41
C CYS A 215 -3.00 -4.80 -14.97
N LYS A 216 -3.91 -5.45 -15.71
CA LYS A 216 -4.12 -6.89 -15.57
C LYS A 216 -2.94 -7.61 -16.20
N ILE A 217 -2.41 -8.64 -15.56
CA ILE A 217 -1.23 -9.37 -16.04
C ILE A 217 -1.58 -10.80 -16.44
N LEU A 218 -0.90 -11.29 -17.48
CA LEU A 218 -0.89 -12.68 -17.90
C LEU A 218 0.57 -13.16 -17.98
N ASP A 219 0.99 -13.99 -17.03
CA ASP A 219 2.33 -14.59 -17.03
C ASP A 219 2.35 -15.79 -17.98
N LEU A 220 3.13 -15.69 -19.06
CA LEU A 220 3.31 -16.75 -20.05
C LEU A 220 4.54 -17.64 -19.77
N GLY A 221 5.29 -17.35 -18.71
CA GLY A 221 6.44 -18.13 -18.28
C GLY A 221 7.70 -17.91 -19.11
N ILE A 222 8.53 -18.95 -19.19
CA ILE A 222 9.74 -19.02 -19.99
C ILE A 222 9.46 -19.88 -21.22
N ALA A 223 9.63 -19.34 -22.42
CA ALA A 223 9.66 -20.12 -23.65
C ALA A 223 11.10 -20.52 -24.00
N ARG A 224 11.29 -21.75 -24.49
CA ARG A 224 12.55 -22.16 -25.11
C ARG A 224 12.70 -21.50 -26.47
N ASP A 225 13.92 -21.53 -27.00
CA ASP A 225 14.19 -21.04 -28.35
C ASP A 225 13.75 -22.09 -29.39
N ASP A 226 12.45 -22.38 -29.38
CA ASP A 226 11.75 -23.26 -30.31
C ASP A 226 10.58 -22.51 -30.96
N LYS A 227 10.52 -22.55 -32.29
CA LYS A 227 9.56 -21.75 -33.05
C LYS A 227 8.12 -22.21 -32.82
N GLU A 228 7.89 -23.52 -32.78
CA GLU A 228 6.54 -24.09 -32.67
C GLU A 228 5.97 -23.87 -31.26
N GLU A 229 6.81 -24.02 -30.23
CA GLU A 229 6.46 -23.71 -28.85
C GLU A 229 6.08 -22.22 -28.69
N LEU A 230 6.91 -21.33 -29.24
CA LEU A 230 6.68 -19.89 -29.15
C LEU A 230 5.39 -19.48 -29.89
N GLU A 231 5.13 -20.02 -31.09
CA GLU A 231 3.87 -19.82 -31.80
C GLU A 231 2.66 -20.24 -30.94
N ARG A 232 2.70 -21.43 -30.34
CA ARG A 232 1.62 -21.94 -29.49
C ARG A 232 1.38 -21.07 -28.26
N ILE A 233 2.43 -20.54 -27.64
CA ILE A 233 2.31 -19.65 -26.47
C ILE A 233 1.66 -18.32 -26.88
N LEU A 234 2.10 -17.74 -28.01
CA LEU A 234 1.54 -16.50 -28.54
C LEU A 234 0.07 -16.66 -28.95
N ASP A 235 -0.31 -17.78 -29.57
CA ASP A 235 -1.71 -18.08 -29.92
C ASP A 235 -2.62 -18.11 -28.68
N LYS A 236 -2.15 -18.73 -27.59
CA LYS A 236 -2.87 -18.75 -26.31
C LYS A 236 -3.02 -17.34 -25.74
N ALA A 237 -1.96 -16.54 -25.81
CA ALA A 237 -1.98 -15.17 -25.30
C ALA A 237 -2.96 -14.29 -26.07
N PHE A 238 -2.96 -14.36 -27.40
CA PHE A 238 -3.88 -13.58 -28.24
C PHE A 238 -5.33 -14.02 -28.05
N SER A 239 -5.57 -15.33 -27.93
CA SER A 239 -6.90 -15.88 -27.65
C SER A 239 -7.44 -15.47 -26.27
N ALA A 240 -6.55 -15.14 -25.31
CA ALA A 240 -6.93 -14.65 -23.99
C ALA A 240 -7.33 -13.17 -23.96
N GLY A 241 -7.33 -12.47 -25.11
CA GLY A 241 -7.79 -11.07 -25.19
C GLY A 241 -6.80 -10.06 -24.58
N ILE A 242 -5.50 -10.30 -24.73
CA ILE A 242 -4.46 -9.37 -24.29
C ILE A 242 -4.46 -8.11 -25.17
N HIS A 243 -3.99 -6.99 -24.62
CA HIS A 243 -3.86 -5.73 -25.36
C HIS A 243 -2.40 -5.39 -25.65
N ILE A 244 -1.50 -5.82 -24.76
CA ILE A 244 -0.06 -5.59 -24.88
C ILE A 244 0.66 -6.93 -24.63
N LEU A 245 1.60 -7.25 -25.51
CA LEU A 245 2.54 -8.36 -25.34
C LEU A 245 3.93 -7.79 -25.05
N LEU A 246 4.54 -8.23 -23.96
CA LEU A 246 5.92 -7.93 -23.62
C LEU A 246 6.73 -9.22 -23.71
N THR A 247 7.73 -9.23 -24.58
CA THR A 247 8.74 -10.30 -24.58
C THR A 247 10.06 -9.76 -24.06
N SER A 248 10.83 -10.58 -23.36
CA SER A 248 12.19 -10.22 -22.94
C SER A 248 13.19 -11.31 -23.35
N GLY A 249 14.26 -10.90 -24.03
CA GLY A 249 15.16 -11.86 -24.72
C GLY A 249 14.69 -12.13 -26.16
N GLY A 250 15.46 -12.91 -26.92
CA GLY A 250 15.04 -13.36 -28.26
C GLY A 250 14.92 -12.29 -29.36
N VAL A 251 15.41 -11.06 -29.11
CA VAL A 251 15.21 -9.86 -29.99
C VAL A 251 16.53 -9.22 -30.42
N SER A 252 17.64 -9.95 -30.35
CA SER A 252 18.97 -9.48 -30.72
C SER A 252 19.30 -9.82 -32.19
N MET A 253 20.49 -10.33 -32.45
CA MET A 253 21.00 -10.79 -33.75
C MET A 253 21.37 -12.28 -33.70
N GLY A 254 20.83 -13.03 -32.73
CA GLY A 254 21.08 -14.45 -32.59
C GLY A 254 20.40 -15.23 -33.73
N ASP A 255 21.01 -16.34 -34.12
CA ASP A 255 20.47 -17.30 -35.08
C ASP A 255 19.20 -18.01 -34.59
N ARG A 256 18.94 -17.98 -33.27
CA ARG A 256 17.74 -18.52 -32.61
C ARG A 256 16.77 -17.46 -32.07
N ASP A 257 16.92 -16.20 -32.49
CA ASP A 257 16.01 -15.12 -32.09
C ASP A 257 14.68 -15.18 -32.87
N PHE A 258 13.78 -16.07 -32.48
CA PHE A 258 12.51 -16.32 -33.19
C PHE A 258 11.42 -15.26 -32.94
N VAL A 259 11.56 -14.40 -31.92
CA VAL A 259 10.54 -13.40 -31.59
C VAL A 259 10.30 -12.46 -32.77
N LYS A 260 11.36 -11.93 -33.40
CA LYS A 260 11.22 -10.98 -34.52
C LYS A 260 10.50 -11.61 -35.73
N PRO A 261 10.95 -12.75 -36.29
CA PRO A 261 10.24 -13.41 -37.38
C PRO A 261 8.76 -13.72 -37.07
N LEU A 262 8.44 -14.08 -35.82
CA LEU A 262 7.06 -14.36 -35.42
C LEU A 262 6.20 -13.11 -35.30
N LEU A 263 6.77 -11.99 -34.86
CA LEU A 263 6.07 -10.70 -34.88
C LEU A 263 5.86 -10.21 -36.32
N GLU A 264 6.84 -10.40 -37.22
CA GLU A 264 6.72 -10.06 -38.65
C GLU A 264 5.67 -10.90 -39.36
N SER A 265 5.55 -12.20 -39.05
CA SER A 265 4.58 -13.07 -39.70
C SER A 265 3.13 -12.81 -39.26
N ARG A 266 2.94 -12.18 -38.10
CA ARG A 266 1.61 -11.95 -37.49
C ARG A 266 1.19 -10.48 -37.49
N GLY A 267 2.05 -9.57 -37.89
CA GLY A 267 1.86 -8.15 -37.70
C GLY A 267 2.79 -7.28 -38.53
N THR A 268 2.84 -6.01 -38.18
CA THR A 268 3.74 -5.02 -38.79
C THR A 268 4.78 -4.60 -37.77
N ILE A 269 6.06 -4.87 -38.04
CA ILE A 269 7.16 -4.28 -37.27
C ILE A 269 7.35 -2.83 -37.71
N HIS A 270 7.23 -1.89 -36.78
CA HIS A 270 7.47 -0.48 -37.05
C HIS A 270 8.95 -0.10 -36.92
N PHE A 271 9.63 -0.69 -35.94
CA PHE A 271 11.08 -0.54 -35.76
C PHE A 271 11.67 -1.67 -34.91
N ASN A 272 12.99 -1.87 -35.03
CA ASN A 272 13.75 -2.89 -34.29
C ASN A 272 15.08 -2.41 -33.72
N LYS A 273 15.40 -1.12 -33.86
CA LYS A 273 16.64 -0.49 -33.37
C LYS A 273 16.41 0.97 -33.01
N VAL A 274 16.67 1.32 -31.74
CA VAL A 274 16.57 2.68 -31.20
C VAL A 274 17.95 3.23 -30.85
N CYS A 275 18.19 4.50 -31.17
CA CYS A 275 19.41 5.24 -30.88
C CYS A 275 19.38 5.71 -29.43
N MET A 276 19.61 4.78 -28.51
CA MET A 276 19.63 5.04 -27.07
C MET A 276 20.58 4.08 -26.33
N LYS A 277 20.98 4.48 -25.12
CA LYS A 277 21.72 3.67 -24.17
C LYS A 277 21.11 3.78 -22.77
N PRO A 278 20.86 2.66 -22.07
CA PRO A 278 20.73 1.29 -22.60
C PRO A 278 19.48 1.16 -23.51
N GLY A 279 19.26 0.03 -24.19
CA GLY A 279 17.98 -0.21 -24.90
C GLY A 279 18.00 -0.35 -26.43
N LYS A 280 19.17 -0.34 -27.09
CA LYS A 280 19.29 -0.39 -28.57
C LYS A 280 18.38 -1.39 -29.31
N PRO A 281 18.25 -2.67 -28.90
CA PRO A 281 17.52 -3.67 -29.68
C PRO A 281 16.01 -3.70 -29.41
N LEU A 282 15.43 -2.64 -28.84
CA LEU A 282 13.99 -2.53 -28.68
C LEU A 282 13.28 -2.71 -30.03
N THR A 283 12.32 -3.63 -30.05
CA THR A 283 11.45 -3.89 -31.20
C THR A 283 10.01 -3.56 -30.84
N PHE A 284 9.30 -2.91 -31.75
CA PHE A 284 7.87 -2.62 -31.60
C PHE A 284 7.12 -3.08 -32.84
N ALA A 285 6.03 -3.80 -32.61
CA ALA A 285 5.16 -4.34 -33.64
C ALA A 285 3.69 -4.17 -33.29
N GLU A 286 2.86 -4.04 -34.32
CA GLU A 286 1.41 -4.09 -34.26
C GLU A 286 0.95 -5.46 -34.75
N ILE A 287 0.23 -6.21 -33.91
CA ILE A 287 -0.35 -7.51 -34.29
C ILE A 287 -1.86 -7.32 -34.48
N ASN A 288 -2.38 -7.80 -35.60
CA ASN A 288 -3.81 -7.80 -35.87
C ASN A 288 -4.43 -9.08 -35.28
N SER A 289 -5.22 -8.95 -34.21
CA SER A 289 -5.97 -10.09 -33.70
C SER A 289 -7.10 -10.44 -34.67
N LYS A 290 -7.21 -11.71 -35.07
CA LYS A 290 -8.38 -12.18 -35.82
C LYS A 290 -9.60 -12.06 -34.92
N PRO A 291 -10.77 -11.64 -35.44
CA PRO A 291 -12.00 -11.64 -34.65
C PRO A 291 -12.28 -13.07 -34.19
N ALA A 292 -12.20 -13.31 -32.89
CA ALA A 292 -12.80 -14.48 -32.27
C ALA A 292 -14.28 -14.16 -32.02
N ASP A 293 -15.16 -15.16 -32.14
CA ASP A 293 -16.59 -14.99 -31.92
C ASP A 293 -16.83 -14.27 -30.58
N ASN A 294 -17.43 -13.07 -30.65
CA ASN A 294 -17.74 -12.15 -29.54
C ASN A 294 -16.62 -11.24 -28.99
N ILE A 295 -15.44 -11.14 -29.62
CA ILE A 295 -14.42 -10.15 -29.25
C ILE A 295 -14.14 -9.25 -30.46
N ALA A 296 -14.40 -7.95 -30.33
CA ALA A 296 -14.08 -6.96 -31.37
C ALA A 296 -12.62 -7.09 -31.79
N SER A 297 -12.35 -7.11 -33.10
CA SER A 297 -10.99 -7.15 -33.66
C SER A 297 -10.12 -6.05 -33.04
N GLY A 298 -9.21 -6.44 -32.15
CA GLY A 298 -8.34 -5.52 -31.43
C GLY A 298 -6.91 -5.56 -31.96
N LYS A 299 -6.25 -4.40 -31.97
CA LYS A 299 -4.81 -4.29 -32.21
C LYS A 299 -4.07 -4.68 -30.93
N ILE A 300 -3.09 -5.56 -31.05
CA ILE A 300 -2.21 -5.95 -29.94
C ILE A 300 -0.86 -5.26 -30.14
N LEU A 301 -0.42 -4.51 -29.13
CA LEU A 301 0.88 -3.85 -29.14
C LEU A 301 1.94 -4.82 -28.63
N ALA A 302 2.90 -5.20 -29.47
CA ALA A 302 3.96 -6.12 -29.10
C ALA A 302 5.30 -5.38 -28.94
N PHE A 303 5.89 -5.51 -27.75
CA PHE A 303 7.19 -4.93 -27.41
C PHE A 303 8.19 -6.06 -27.20
N GLY A 304 9.14 -6.16 -28.13
CA GLY A 304 10.33 -6.98 -27.99
C GLY A 304 11.39 -6.25 -27.17
N LEU A 305 11.39 -6.47 -25.85
CA LEU A 305 12.28 -5.80 -24.92
C LEU A 305 13.67 -6.46 -24.89
N PRO A 306 14.75 -5.68 -24.75
CA PRO A 306 16.10 -6.24 -24.68
C PRO A 306 16.30 -7.20 -23.50
N GLY A 307 17.02 -8.31 -23.69
CA GLY A 307 17.27 -9.30 -22.62
C GLY A 307 18.11 -8.80 -21.45
N ASN A 308 18.94 -7.77 -21.63
CA ASN A 308 19.71 -7.17 -20.54
C ASN A 308 18.77 -6.44 -19.54
N PRO A 309 18.79 -6.77 -18.23
CA PRO A 309 17.76 -6.30 -17.30
C PRO A 309 17.55 -4.78 -17.22
N VAL A 310 18.63 -4.00 -17.18
CA VAL A 310 18.50 -2.53 -17.14
C VAL A 310 17.90 -2.01 -18.45
N SER A 311 18.30 -2.59 -19.59
CA SER A 311 17.75 -2.19 -20.90
C SER A 311 16.26 -2.49 -20.96
N CYS A 312 15.86 -3.66 -20.46
CA CYS A 312 14.47 -4.09 -20.37
C CYS A 312 13.62 -3.08 -19.60
N LEU A 313 14.01 -2.75 -18.37
CA LEU A 313 13.25 -1.84 -17.51
C LEU A 313 13.26 -0.38 -18.01
N VAL A 314 14.38 0.10 -18.54
CA VAL A 314 14.46 1.45 -19.15
C VAL A 314 13.52 1.54 -20.36
N CYS A 315 13.50 0.52 -21.22
CA CYS A 315 12.58 0.49 -22.35
C CYS A 315 11.12 0.38 -21.90
N PHE A 316 10.83 -0.39 -20.84
CA PHE A 316 9.50 -0.46 -20.26
C PHE A 316 9.01 0.94 -19.83
N HIS A 317 9.80 1.67 -19.05
CA HIS A 317 9.42 3.02 -18.63
C HIS A 317 9.27 4.00 -19.79
N LEU A 318 10.24 4.06 -20.71
CA LEU A 318 10.23 5.10 -21.75
C LEU A 318 9.19 4.88 -22.85
N PHE A 319 8.77 3.63 -23.09
CA PHE A 319 7.94 3.27 -24.24
C PHE A 319 6.65 2.56 -23.86
N VAL A 320 6.73 1.57 -22.97
CA VAL A 320 5.56 0.76 -22.58
C VAL A 320 4.64 1.55 -21.65
N VAL A 321 5.18 2.28 -20.66
CA VAL A 321 4.37 3.08 -19.74
C VAL A 321 3.55 4.17 -20.47
N PRO A 322 4.10 4.97 -21.40
CA PRO A 322 3.30 5.90 -22.20
C PRO A 322 2.24 5.18 -23.06
N ALA A 323 2.57 4.02 -23.63
CA ALA A 323 1.59 3.23 -24.38
C ALA A 323 0.43 2.76 -23.48
N ILE A 324 0.73 2.22 -22.29
CA ILE A 324 -0.27 1.84 -21.29
C ILE A 324 -1.18 3.03 -20.97
N ARG A 325 -0.60 4.19 -20.67
CA ARG A 325 -1.37 5.41 -20.33
C ARG A 325 -2.29 5.83 -21.46
N LEU A 326 -1.81 5.83 -22.71
CA LEU A 326 -2.63 6.19 -23.87
C LEU A 326 -3.77 5.19 -24.06
N VAL A 327 -3.48 3.89 -24.00
CA VAL A 327 -4.46 2.81 -24.15
C VAL A 327 -5.52 2.87 -23.04
N ALA A 328 -5.12 3.24 -21.82
CA ALA A 328 -5.98 3.47 -20.66
C ALA A 328 -6.70 4.83 -20.66
N GLY A 329 -6.65 5.60 -21.76
CA GLY A 329 -7.43 6.82 -21.92
C GLY A 329 -6.79 8.12 -21.45
N CYS A 330 -5.56 8.10 -20.89
CA CYS A 330 -4.90 9.32 -20.42
C CYS A 330 -4.70 10.33 -21.56
N ALA A 331 -5.10 11.58 -21.34
CA ALA A 331 -4.92 12.66 -22.31
C ALA A 331 -3.44 12.99 -22.56
N ASN A 332 -2.62 12.98 -21.50
CA ASN A 332 -1.17 13.14 -21.61
C ASN A 332 -0.45 11.86 -21.15
N PRO A 333 0.01 11.01 -22.07
CA PRO A 333 0.68 9.75 -21.73
C PRO A 333 2.16 9.94 -21.34
N HIS A 334 2.74 11.12 -21.54
CA HIS A 334 4.18 11.34 -21.34
C HIS A 334 4.57 11.22 -19.86
N LEU A 335 5.80 10.76 -19.62
CA LEU A 335 6.41 10.79 -18.30
C LEU A 335 6.82 12.23 -17.94
N LEU A 336 6.74 12.54 -16.64
CA LEU A 336 7.15 13.84 -16.12
C LEU A 336 8.65 14.03 -16.38
N ARG A 337 9.00 15.17 -16.96
CA ARG A 337 10.39 15.61 -17.13
C ARG A 337 10.65 16.82 -16.27
N VAL A 338 11.77 16.81 -15.57
CA VAL A 338 12.23 17.93 -14.74
C VAL A 338 13.66 18.28 -15.12
N GLN A 339 14.09 19.49 -14.78
CA GLN A 339 15.50 19.85 -14.81
C GLN A 339 16.14 19.48 -13.46
N ALA A 340 17.27 18.77 -13.50
CA ALA A 340 18.03 18.40 -12.32
C ALA A 340 19.51 18.76 -12.49
N ARG A 341 20.13 19.30 -11.44
CA ARG A 341 21.56 19.60 -11.42
C ARG A 341 22.36 18.38 -11.02
N LEU A 342 23.42 18.08 -11.75
CA LEU A 342 24.31 16.98 -11.44
C LEU A 342 25.09 17.26 -10.15
N HIS A 343 25.07 16.35 -9.19
CA HIS A 343 25.90 16.45 -7.98
C HIS A 343 27.37 16.11 -8.25
N GLN A 344 27.62 15.18 -9.19
CA GLN A 344 28.93 14.72 -9.62
C GLN A 344 29.08 14.82 -11.14
N PRO A 345 30.31 14.92 -11.68
CA PRO A 345 30.51 14.86 -13.12
C PRO A 345 30.11 13.49 -13.69
N ILE A 346 29.54 13.46 -14.88
CA ILE A 346 29.15 12.24 -15.58
C ILE A 346 29.74 12.21 -16.99
N LYS A 347 30.38 11.10 -17.36
CA LYS A 347 30.88 10.90 -18.72
C LYS A 347 29.76 10.44 -19.64
N ALA A 348 29.42 11.27 -20.63
CA ALA A 348 28.44 10.95 -21.65
C ALA A 348 28.97 9.88 -22.62
N ASP A 349 28.06 9.15 -23.24
CA ASP A 349 28.40 8.20 -24.31
C ASP A 349 28.72 8.97 -25.61
N PRO A 350 29.71 8.53 -26.41
CA PRO A 350 30.09 9.23 -27.64
C PRO A 350 29.18 8.94 -28.83
N VAL A 351 28.31 7.92 -28.76
CA VAL A 351 27.56 7.43 -29.93
C VAL A 351 26.05 7.59 -29.76
N ARG A 352 25.51 7.36 -28.55
CA ARG A 352 24.06 7.33 -28.32
C ARG A 352 23.68 8.14 -27.10
N PRO A 353 22.53 8.85 -27.12
CA PRO A 353 21.98 9.45 -25.92
C PRO A 353 21.82 8.42 -24.81
N GLU A 354 22.25 8.77 -23.60
CA GLU A 354 22.21 7.88 -22.44
C GLU A 354 21.06 8.27 -21.50
N PHE A 355 20.21 7.31 -21.18
CA PHE A 355 19.24 7.36 -20.09
C PHE A 355 19.92 6.84 -18.82
N HIS A 356 20.62 7.75 -18.14
CA HIS A 356 21.50 7.45 -17.01
C HIS A 356 20.67 7.35 -15.73
N ARG A 357 20.78 6.24 -15.00
CA ARG A 357 20.00 6.05 -13.77
C ARG A 357 20.51 6.95 -12.67
N ALA A 358 19.60 7.68 -12.04
CA ALA A 358 19.91 8.59 -10.97
C ALA A 358 18.89 8.51 -9.83
N ILE A 359 19.37 8.90 -8.65
CA ILE A 359 18.56 9.29 -7.51
C ILE A 359 18.48 10.81 -7.57
N ILE A 360 17.29 11.35 -7.76
CA ILE A 360 17.05 12.79 -7.69
C ILE A 360 16.34 13.14 -6.39
N ARG A 361 16.68 14.30 -5.83
CA ARG A 361 16.06 14.85 -4.61
C ARG A 361 15.86 16.35 -4.77
N TRP A 362 14.78 16.87 -4.20
CA TRP A 362 14.62 18.32 -4.08
C TRP A 362 15.55 18.84 -2.97
N LYS A 363 16.29 19.91 -3.24
CA LYS A 363 17.11 20.62 -2.25
C LYS A 363 16.72 22.09 -2.20
N ALA A 364 16.80 22.69 -1.01
CA ALA A 364 16.59 24.13 -0.82
C ALA A 364 17.64 24.98 -1.56
N ASN A 365 18.83 24.40 -1.82
CA ASN A 365 19.83 24.94 -2.71
C ASN A 365 20.39 23.81 -3.58
N ASP A 366 20.20 23.91 -4.89
CA ASP A 366 20.63 22.93 -5.89
C ASP A 366 22.13 23.07 -6.29
N GLY A 367 22.84 24.00 -5.67
CA GLY A 367 24.21 24.40 -6.01
C GLY A 367 24.30 25.71 -6.78
N SER A 368 23.18 26.29 -7.23
CA SER A 368 23.13 27.60 -7.91
C SER A 368 22.69 28.76 -7.03
N GLY A 369 22.40 28.50 -5.74
CA GLY A 369 21.80 29.48 -4.83
C GLY A 369 20.27 29.46 -4.83
N ASN A 370 19.62 28.60 -5.62
CA ASN A 370 18.17 28.46 -5.73
C ASN A 370 17.71 27.04 -5.37
N PRO A 371 16.46 26.85 -4.92
CA PRO A 371 15.90 25.51 -4.71
C PRO A 371 15.70 24.78 -6.04
N GLY A 372 15.93 23.47 -6.05
CA GLY A 372 15.80 22.67 -7.27
C GLY A 372 16.14 21.20 -7.06
N PHE A 373 15.94 20.39 -8.11
CA PHE A 373 16.34 18.99 -8.10
C PHE A 373 17.85 18.83 -8.27
N VAL A 374 18.43 17.97 -7.45
CA VAL A 374 19.83 17.52 -7.56
C VAL A 374 19.83 16.03 -7.86
N ALA A 375 20.66 15.62 -8.83
CA ALA A 375 20.76 14.27 -9.33
C ALA A 375 22.10 13.62 -8.93
N GLU A 376 22.01 12.41 -8.39
CA GLU A 376 23.16 11.56 -8.08
C GLU A 376 23.10 10.29 -8.93
N SER A 377 24.17 10.00 -9.68
CA SER A 377 24.32 8.74 -10.41
C SER A 377 24.29 7.54 -9.46
N THR A 378 23.65 6.46 -9.90
CA THR A 378 23.65 5.16 -9.21
C THR A 378 24.94 4.35 -9.41
N GLY A 379 26.02 5.00 -9.88
CA GLY A 379 27.32 4.38 -10.13
C GLY A 379 27.44 3.72 -11.49
N HIS A 380 28.02 2.51 -11.56
CA HIS A 380 28.28 1.83 -12.83
C HIS A 380 27.00 1.52 -13.63
N GLN A 381 26.97 2.01 -14.87
CA GLN A 381 25.77 2.01 -15.73
C GLN A 381 25.68 0.86 -16.74
N MET A 382 26.46 -0.21 -16.58
CA MET A 382 26.40 -1.37 -17.49
C MET A 382 24.97 -1.96 -17.56
N SER A 383 24.51 -2.29 -18.77
CA SER A 383 23.11 -2.68 -19.04
C SER A 383 22.69 -4.01 -18.41
N SER A 384 23.63 -4.88 -18.08
CA SER A 384 23.39 -6.14 -17.38
C SER A 384 23.31 -5.95 -15.86
N ARG A 385 23.77 -4.81 -15.33
CA ARG A 385 23.89 -4.56 -13.89
C ARG A 385 22.58 -3.97 -13.34
N LEU A 386 21.62 -4.84 -13.03
CA LEU A 386 20.32 -4.45 -12.47
C LEU A 386 20.44 -3.62 -11.19
N LEU A 387 21.51 -3.77 -10.39
CA LEU A 387 21.81 -2.94 -9.22
C LEU A 387 21.84 -1.42 -9.51
N SER A 388 22.03 -1.00 -10.76
CA SER A 388 21.93 0.41 -11.13
C SER A 388 20.50 0.95 -11.17
N MET A 389 19.48 0.08 -11.22
CA MET A 389 18.08 0.48 -11.10
C MET A 389 17.62 0.57 -9.64
N LYS A 390 18.37 -0.05 -8.71
CA LYS A 390 18.03 -0.02 -7.28
C LYS A 390 18.02 1.45 -6.81
N SER A 391 16.88 1.87 -6.27
CA SER A 391 16.63 3.23 -5.78
C SER A 391 16.63 4.33 -6.86
N ALA A 392 16.84 3.99 -8.13
CA ALA A 392 16.74 4.96 -9.21
C ALA A 392 15.29 5.44 -9.34
N ASN A 393 15.06 6.74 -9.15
CA ASN A 393 13.75 7.38 -9.29
C ASN A 393 13.68 8.26 -10.55
N ALA A 394 14.80 8.44 -11.25
CA ALA A 394 14.86 9.16 -12.52
C ALA A 394 15.87 8.58 -13.51
N LEU A 395 15.66 8.91 -14.78
CA LEU A 395 16.58 8.69 -15.89
C LEU A 395 17.04 10.06 -16.42
N LEU A 396 18.32 10.39 -16.24
CA LEU A 396 18.91 11.61 -16.82
C LEU A 396 19.07 11.42 -18.33
N GLU A 397 18.64 12.41 -19.11
CA GLU A 397 18.74 12.41 -20.57
C GLU A 397 20.06 13.07 -20.99
N LEU A 398 21.13 12.27 -21.09
CA LEU A 398 22.46 12.74 -21.42
C LEU A 398 22.69 12.70 -22.95
N PRO A 399 23.23 13.76 -23.56
CA PRO A 399 23.48 13.80 -25.01
C PRO A 399 24.64 12.89 -25.42
N ALA A 400 24.71 12.56 -26.71
CA ALA A 400 25.75 11.72 -27.29
C ALA A 400 27.04 12.50 -27.61
N THR A 401 27.71 13.08 -26.61
CA THR A 401 28.89 13.94 -26.84
C THR A 401 30.23 13.26 -26.56
N GLY A 402 30.24 12.18 -25.76
CA GLY A 402 31.48 11.55 -25.28
C GLY A 402 32.26 12.36 -24.24
N SER A 403 31.85 13.61 -23.99
CA SER A 403 32.48 14.53 -23.05
C SER A 403 32.05 14.26 -21.61
N VAL A 404 32.85 14.75 -20.66
CA VAL A 404 32.46 14.77 -19.25
C VAL A 404 31.55 15.99 -19.04
N ILE A 405 30.33 15.75 -18.59
CA ILE A 405 29.39 16.79 -18.16
C ILE A 405 29.75 17.14 -16.71
N PRO A 406 30.15 18.39 -16.41
CA PRO A 406 30.60 18.79 -15.07
C PRO A 406 29.48 18.74 -14.02
N ALA A 407 29.85 18.56 -12.75
CA ALA A 407 28.95 18.79 -11.63
C ALA A 407 28.40 20.24 -11.66
N GLY A 408 27.17 20.42 -11.16
CA GLY A 408 26.44 21.68 -11.19
C GLY A 408 25.69 21.96 -12.51
N THR A 409 26.02 21.23 -13.59
CA THR A 409 25.32 21.34 -14.87
C THR A 409 23.87 20.85 -14.72
N SER A 410 22.92 21.59 -15.27
CA SER A 410 21.52 21.20 -15.32
C SER A 410 21.26 20.31 -16.53
N VAL A 411 20.58 19.18 -16.31
CA VAL A 411 20.19 18.21 -17.34
C VAL A 411 18.72 17.83 -17.19
N SER A 412 18.09 17.44 -18.29
CA SER A 412 16.73 16.89 -18.26
C SER A 412 16.73 15.51 -17.58
N ALA A 413 15.71 15.25 -16.78
CA ALA A 413 15.52 13.99 -16.06
C ALA A 413 14.07 13.52 -16.18
N VAL A 414 13.89 12.29 -16.67
CA VAL A 414 12.58 11.62 -16.72
C VAL A 414 12.32 10.96 -15.37
N ILE A 415 11.21 11.31 -14.73
CA ILE A 415 10.77 10.69 -13.47
C ILE A 415 10.15 9.33 -13.74
N ILE A 416 10.64 8.29 -13.07
CA ILE A 416 10.19 6.90 -13.27
C ILE A 416 9.56 6.25 -12.04
N SER A 417 9.62 6.91 -10.88
CA SER A 417 8.91 6.51 -9.65
C SER A 417 8.29 7.73 -8.96
N GLU A 418 7.42 7.50 -7.98
CA GLU A 418 6.86 8.60 -7.19
C GLU A 418 7.96 9.39 -6.46
N LEU A 419 7.86 10.71 -6.52
CA LEU A 419 8.75 11.63 -5.80
C LEU A 419 8.16 11.87 -4.41
N THR A 420 8.38 10.94 -3.48
CA THR A 420 8.03 11.20 -2.09
C THR A 420 8.96 12.26 -1.53
N THR A 421 8.41 13.33 -0.95
CA THR A 421 9.16 14.37 -0.25
C THR A 421 9.84 13.79 0.99
N THR A 422 11.05 13.28 0.84
CA THR A 422 11.93 13.04 1.99
C THR A 422 12.33 14.39 2.55
N SER A 423 11.74 14.77 3.69
CA SER A 423 12.14 15.94 4.46
C SER A 423 13.61 15.84 4.83
N SER A 424 14.41 16.75 4.31
CA SER A 424 15.81 16.97 4.64
C SER A 424 15.98 17.40 6.09
N SER A 425 16.66 16.57 6.88
CA SER A 425 17.25 16.95 8.17
C SER A 425 18.76 16.70 8.14
N GLU A 426 19.51 17.57 7.46
CA GLU A 426 20.94 17.77 7.72
C GLU A 426 21.29 19.24 7.49
N ILE A 427 21.51 19.99 8.57
CA ILE A 427 22.29 21.24 8.59
C ILE A 427 23.11 21.29 9.90
N GLY A 428 24.44 21.32 9.74
CA GLY A 428 25.43 21.91 10.67
C GLY A 428 25.89 20.98 11.82
N LEU A 429 27.19 20.79 12.11
CA LEU A 429 28.36 21.66 11.96
C LEU A 429 29.66 20.84 11.83
N SER A 430 30.63 21.42 11.13
CA SER A 430 31.99 20.92 10.86
C SER A 430 32.93 20.98 12.08
N PRO A 431 34.11 20.30 12.01
CA PRO A 431 34.96 20.00 13.14
C PRO A 431 36.08 21.04 13.33
N ASP A 432 36.53 21.28 14.57
CA ASP A 432 37.94 21.57 14.85
C ASP A 432 38.32 21.51 16.34
N ALA A 433 39.59 21.09 16.53
CA ALA A 433 40.50 21.28 17.67
C ALA A 433 40.11 20.67 19.04
N ALA A 434 40.63 19.49 19.42
CA ALA A 434 42.01 19.19 19.86
C ALA A 434 42.27 19.36 21.38
N SER A 435 43.01 18.36 21.89
CA SER A 435 43.75 18.26 23.17
C SER A 435 43.08 17.35 24.22
N SER A 436 43.47 16.07 24.34
CA SER A 436 44.74 15.46 24.78
C SER A 436 44.82 15.21 26.29
N ALA A 437 44.70 13.94 26.67
CA ALA A 437 45.41 13.29 27.80
C ALA A 437 45.18 11.78 27.66
N GLN A 438 46.02 11.07 26.90
CA GLN A 438 47.19 10.28 27.37
C GLN A 438 46.94 9.30 28.53
N ARG A 439 47.07 8.02 28.16
CA ARG A 439 47.75 6.91 28.86
C ARG A 439 47.09 6.35 30.12
N ASN A 440 46.63 5.11 30.02
CA ASN A 440 47.45 3.98 30.48
C ASN A 440 46.93 2.63 29.97
N THR A 441 47.86 1.85 29.44
CA THR A 441 47.80 0.41 29.24
C THR A 441 47.84 -0.32 30.59
N CYS A 442 47.05 -1.38 30.77
CA CYS A 442 47.55 -2.71 31.14
C CYS A 442 46.44 -3.76 31.34
N ARG A 443 46.58 -4.83 30.55
CA ARG A 443 46.44 -6.26 30.87
C ARG A 443 45.16 -6.81 31.52
N GLU A 444 44.49 -7.61 30.69
CA GLU A 444 43.94 -8.95 30.96
C GLU A 444 43.89 -9.42 32.42
N THR A 445 42.66 -9.62 32.89
CA THR A 445 42.34 -10.78 33.73
C THR A 445 41.08 -11.43 33.17
N ILE A 446 41.22 -12.68 32.76
CA ILE A 446 40.15 -13.61 32.43
C ILE A 446 39.19 -13.70 33.62
N ALA A 447 37.92 -13.37 33.42
CA ALA A 447 36.86 -13.71 34.36
C ALA A 447 35.48 -13.77 33.66
N GLY A 448 35.04 -15.00 33.37
CA GLY A 448 33.66 -15.43 33.54
C GLY A 448 32.64 -15.05 32.48
N GLU A 449 32.51 -15.89 31.46
CA GLU A 449 31.22 -16.15 30.81
C GLU A 449 30.21 -16.74 31.83
N THR A 450 29.00 -16.17 31.85
CA THR A 450 27.63 -16.72 32.11
C THR A 450 26.80 -15.68 32.90
N LEU A 451 25.63 -15.23 32.43
CA LEU A 451 24.38 -16.00 32.34
C LEU A 451 23.43 -15.38 31.28
N ASN A 452 23.21 -16.04 30.15
CA ASN A 452 22.00 -15.82 29.33
C ASN A 452 20.88 -16.65 29.98
N GLY A 453 20.06 -16.04 30.83
CA GLY A 453 18.92 -16.72 31.45
C GLY A 453 17.80 -16.95 30.44
N GLU A 454 17.53 -18.22 30.12
CA GLU A 454 16.42 -18.64 29.27
C GLU A 454 15.05 -18.28 29.90
N PHE A 455 14.12 -17.73 29.12
CA PHE A 455 12.78 -17.37 29.57
C PHE A 455 11.90 -18.61 29.81
N LYS A 456 11.17 -18.64 30.93
CA LYS A 456 10.26 -19.73 31.28
C LYS A 456 8.87 -19.50 30.70
N VAL A 457 8.42 -20.40 29.82
CA VAL A 457 7.10 -20.34 29.19
C VAL A 457 6.18 -21.41 29.76
N ALA A 458 4.92 -21.05 30.02
CA ALA A 458 3.87 -22.00 30.35
C ALA A 458 2.71 -21.95 29.34
N ILE A 459 2.13 -23.11 29.03
CA ILE A 459 1.07 -23.25 28.02
C ILE A 459 -0.16 -23.91 28.65
N LEU A 460 -1.29 -23.20 28.65
CA LEU A 460 -2.56 -23.67 29.17
C LEU A 460 -3.52 -23.94 28.02
N THR A 461 -3.89 -25.20 27.80
CA THR A 461 -4.99 -25.54 26.89
C THR A 461 -6.32 -25.41 27.65
N VAL A 462 -7.25 -24.62 27.13
CA VAL A 462 -8.60 -24.43 27.68
C VAL A 462 -9.59 -25.13 26.76
N SER A 463 -10.15 -26.24 27.23
CA SER A 463 -11.17 -27.00 26.50
C SER A 463 -11.89 -28.00 27.41
N ASP A 464 -13.22 -27.90 27.47
CA ASP A 464 -14.08 -28.90 28.13
C ASP A 464 -13.86 -30.33 27.59
N THR A 465 -13.70 -30.48 26.27
CA THR A 465 -13.53 -31.79 25.60
C THR A 465 -12.19 -32.43 25.96
N VAL A 466 -11.11 -31.64 26.02
CA VAL A 466 -9.78 -32.16 26.37
C VAL A 466 -9.70 -32.43 27.88
N ALA A 467 -10.23 -31.53 28.70
CA ALA A 467 -10.21 -31.67 30.17
C ALA A 467 -11.03 -32.87 30.67
N SER A 468 -12.10 -33.24 29.95
CA SER A 468 -12.91 -34.44 30.24
C SER A 468 -12.30 -35.73 29.67
N GLY A 469 -11.22 -35.65 28.90
CA GLY A 469 -10.59 -36.80 28.22
C GLY A 469 -11.34 -37.29 26.98
N ALA A 470 -12.37 -36.56 26.52
CA ALA A 470 -13.20 -36.91 25.38
C ALA A 470 -12.56 -36.60 24.01
N GLY A 471 -11.40 -35.93 23.98
CA GLY A 471 -10.66 -35.66 22.75
C GLY A 471 -9.19 -35.30 23.02
N PRO A 472 -8.29 -35.49 22.03
CA PRO A 472 -6.86 -35.22 22.20
C PRO A 472 -6.53 -33.73 22.16
N ASP A 473 -5.61 -33.28 23.01
CA ASP A 473 -5.02 -31.93 22.89
C ASP A 473 -4.12 -31.86 21.65
N ARG A 474 -4.52 -31.06 20.66
CA ARG A 474 -3.73 -30.80 19.46
C ARG A 474 -3.03 -29.44 19.50
N SER A 475 -3.58 -28.48 20.23
CA SER A 475 -3.09 -27.11 20.30
C SER A 475 -1.89 -26.98 21.22
N GLY A 476 -1.92 -27.63 22.38
CA GLY A 476 -0.84 -27.62 23.37
C GLY A 476 0.48 -28.14 22.79
N PRO A 477 0.54 -29.37 22.25
CA PRO A 477 1.75 -29.92 21.64
C PRO A 477 2.28 -29.07 20.46
N ARG A 478 1.37 -28.48 19.68
CA ARG A 478 1.75 -27.59 18.57
C ARG A 478 2.40 -26.31 19.08
N ALA A 479 1.84 -25.69 20.10
CA ALA A 479 2.41 -24.51 20.74
C ALA A 479 3.81 -24.79 21.32
N VAL A 480 3.98 -25.93 21.99
CA VAL A 480 5.28 -26.39 22.49
C VAL A 480 6.29 -26.52 21.36
N SER A 481 5.91 -27.18 20.26
CA SER A 481 6.77 -27.36 19.10
C SER A 481 7.22 -26.03 18.50
N VAL A 482 6.32 -25.06 18.36
CA VAL A 482 6.62 -23.76 17.73
C VAL A 482 7.55 -22.94 18.63
N ILE A 483 7.28 -22.87 19.93
CA ILE A 483 8.14 -22.15 20.89
C ILE A 483 9.52 -22.79 20.96
N ASN A 484 9.62 -24.12 21.03
CA ASN A 484 10.91 -24.81 21.08
C ASN A 484 11.70 -24.64 19.76
N SER A 485 11.04 -24.68 18.60
CA SER A 485 11.68 -24.42 17.30
C SER A 485 12.16 -22.96 17.15
N SER A 486 11.57 -22.05 17.92
CA SER A 486 11.94 -20.63 17.96
C SER A 486 12.82 -20.27 19.16
N SER A 487 13.31 -21.27 19.91
CA SER A 487 14.08 -21.07 21.15
C SER A 487 15.37 -20.27 20.93
N GLU A 488 16.08 -20.47 19.81
CA GLU A 488 17.29 -19.68 19.49
C GLU A 488 16.98 -18.18 19.29
N LYS A 489 15.81 -17.87 18.72
CA LYS A 489 15.37 -16.49 18.49
C LYS A 489 14.83 -15.86 19.76
N LEU A 490 13.93 -16.54 20.46
CA LEU A 490 13.21 -16.02 21.64
C LEU A 490 14.03 -16.14 22.93
N GLY A 491 14.97 -17.09 23.01
CA GLY A 491 15.70 -17.43 24.22
C GLY A 491 14.79 -18.01 25.30
N ALA A 492 13.78 -18.80 24.93
CA ALA A 492 12.73 -19.26 25.82
C ALA A 492 12.47 -20.76 25.69
N ARG A 493 12.06 -21.39 26.79
CA ARG A 493 11.73 -22.82 26.87
C ARG A 493 10.41 -23.03 27.59
N VAL A 494 9.62 -23.98 27.08
CA VAL A 494 8.39 -24.40 27.75
C VAL A 494 8.75 -25.26 28.96
N VAL A 495 8.31 -24.82 30.14
CA VAL A 495 8.62 -25.46 31.44
C VAL A 495 7.39 -26.16 32.01
N SER A 496 6.18 -25.68 31.69
CA SER A 496 4.94 -26.26 32.19
C SER A 496 3.85 -26.23 31.13
N THR A 497 3.01 -27.25 31.13
CA THR A 497 1.80 -27.34 30.32
C THR A 497 0.67 -27.89 31.17
N ALA A 498 -0.53 -27.37 31.01
CA ALA A 498 -1.71 -27.87 31.71
C ALA A 498 -2.95 -27.78 30.82
N VAL A 499 -3.99 -28.53 31.19
CA VAL A 499 -5.29 -28.50 30.54
C VAL A 499 -6.34 -28.20 31.59
N VAL A 500 -7.25 -27.28 31.30
CA VAL A 500 -8.41 -26.96 32.15
C VAL A 500 -9.69 -26.88 31.32
N PRO A 501 -10.86 -27.17 31.91
CA PRO A 501 -12.14 -26.90 31.24
C PRO A 501 -12.37 -25.39 31.12
N ASP A 502 -13.35 -25.02 30.31
CA ASP A 502 -13.77 -23.64 30.09
C ASP A 502 -14.52 -23.11 31.34
N ASP A 503 -13.74 -22.83 32.39
CA ASP A 503 -14.21 -22.41 33.71
C ASP A 503 -13.31 -21.29 34.26
N VAL A 504 -13.93 -20.15 34.57
CA VAL A 504 -13.24 -18.92 34.98
C VAL A 504 -12.36 -19.15 36.21
N SER A 505 -12.87 -19.86 37.22
CA SER A 505 -12.14 -20.08 38.47
C SER A 505 -10.93 -20.99 38.27
N LYS A 506 -11.06 -22.06 37.46
CA LYS A 506 -9.96 -22.98 37.17
C LYS A 506 -8.87 -22.35 36.29
N ILE A 507 -9.26 -21.58 35.27
CA ILE A 507 -8.31 -20.83 34.43
C ILE A 507 -7.53 -19.83 35.29
N LYS A 508 -8.23 -19.05 36.13
CA LYS A 508 -7.59 -18.09 37.05
C LYS A 508 -6.61 -18.76 38.00
N ALA A 509 -7.00 -19.87 38.63
CA ALA A 509 -6.15 -20.56 39.59
C ALA A 509 -4.81 -21.00 38.97
N VAL A 510 -4.83 -21.53 37.74
CA VAL A 510 -3.61 -21.98 37.05
C VAL A 510 -2.76 -20.79 36.60
N VAL A 511 -3.37 -19.77 35.96
CA VAL A 511 -2.66 -18.58 35.50
C VAL A 511 -2.02 -17.84 36.67
N GLN A 512 -2.75 -17.67 37.78
CA GLN A 512 -2.25 -17.00 38.98
C GLN A 512 -1.15 -17.80 39.67
N LYS A 513 -1.26 -19.12 39.75
CA LYS A 513 -0.17 -19.97 40.26
C LYS A 513 1.09 -19.80 39.41
N TRP A 514 0.95 -19.85 38.09
CA TRP A 514 2.09 -19.72 37.18
C TRP A 514 2.74 -18.33 37.18
N SER A 515 1.95 -17.26 37.33
CA SER A 515 2.50 -15.90 37.42
C SER A 515 3.10 -15.61 38.80
N ASP A 516 2.38 -15.91 39.88
CA ASP A 516 2.70 -15.39 41.22
C ASP A 516 3.64 -16.35 41.98
N THR A 517 3.44 -17.66 41.81
CA THR A 517 4.21 -18.70 42.54
C THR A 517 5.36 -19.23 41.70
N ASP A 518 5.07 -19.74 40.50
CA ASP A 518 6.07 -20.41 39.67
C ASP A 518 6.94 -19.41 38.87
N ARG A 519 6.54 -18.12 38.87
CA ARG A 519 7.23 -16.98 38.25
C ARG A 519 7.61 -17.27 36.79
N MET A 520 6.60 -17.65 36.01
CA MET A 520 6.74 -17.80 34.55
C MET A 520 6.92 -16.42 33.90
N ASP A 521 7.70 -16.38 32.82
CA ASP A 521 7.94 -15.13 32.08
C ASP A 521 6.85 -14.87 31.05
N LEU A 522 6.33 -15.95 30.45
CA LEU A 522 5.27 -15.92 29.45
C LEU A 522 4.25 -17.03 29.72
N ILE A 523 2.96 -16.69 29.71
CA ILE A 523 1.85 -17.63 29.77
C ILE A 523 1.03 -17.50 28.48
N LEU A 524 0.90 -18.61 27.76
CA LEU A 524 0.03 -18.71 26.59
C LEU A 524 -1.19 -19.55 26.96
N THR A 525 -2.38 -19.01 26.78
CA THR A 525 -3.63 -19.79 26.89
C THR A 525 -4.16 -20.10 25.49
N LEU A 526 -4.63 -21.32 25.26
CA LEU A 526 -5.05 -21.81 23.94
C LEU A 526 -6.52 -22.27 24.02
N GLY A 527 -7.43 -21.58 23.35
CA GLY A 527 -8.86 -21.92 23.35
C GLY A 527 -9.71 -21.06 24.28
N GLY A 528 -11.03 -21.21 24.18
CA GLY A 528 -11.99 -20.46 24.98
C GLY A 528 -12.10 -18.96 24.64
N THR A 529 -11.67 -18.54 23.44
CA THR A 529 -11.65 -17.11 23.02
C THR A 529 -12.78 -16.73 22.06
N GLY A 530 -13.62 -17.67 21.62
CA GLY A 530 -14.71 -17.42 20.67
C GLY A 530 -15.95 -16.74 21.28
N PHE A 531 -17.07 -16.77 20.56
CA PHE A 531 -18.35 -16.16 20.99
C PHE A 531 -19.29 -17.16 21.70
N SER A 532 -18.89 -18.42 21.87
CA SER A 532 -19.73 -19.42 22.56
C SER A 532 -19.94 -19.01 24.03
N PRO A 533 -21.09 -19.32 24.64
CA PRO A 533 -21.28 -19.13 26.08
C PRO A 533 -20.26 -19.87 26.95
N ARG A 534 -19.60 -20.90 26.39
CA ARG A 534 -18.50 -21.61 27.05
C ARG A 534 -17.16 -20.90 26.88
N ASP A 535 -16.95 -20.08 25.86
CA ASP A 535 -15.68 -19.36 25.67
C ASP A 535 -15.51 -18.29 26.76
N VAL A 536 -14.70 -18.55 27.78
CA VAL A 536 -14.55 -17.66 28.96
C VAL A 536 -13.10 -17.29 29.28
N THR A 537 -12.15 -17.66 28.40
CA THR A 537 -10.72 -17.42 28.63
C THR A 537 -10.38 -15.92 28.77
N PRO A 538 -10.89 -15.00 27.92
CA PRO A 538 -10.63 -13.57 28.07
C PRO A 538 -11.15 -12.98 29.38
N GLU A 539 -12.35 -13.37 29.82
CA GLU A 539 -12.95 -12.97 31.10
C GLU A 539 -12.05 -13.39 32.26
N ALA A 540 -11.56 -14.62 32.22
CA ALA A 540 -10.69 -15.16 33.26
C ALA A 540 -9.36 -14.42 33.35
N THR A 541 -8.72 -14.12 32.21
CA THR A 541 -7.41 -13.47 32.20
C THR A 541 -7.45 -11.96 32.36
N LYS A 542 -8.48 -11.26 31.87
CA LYS A 542 -8.61 -9.80 32.02
C LYS A 542 -8.66 -9.36 33.48
N GLU A 543 -9.31 -10.13 34.34
CA GLU A 543 -9.33 -9.85 35.78
C GLU A 543 -7.96 -10.03 36.47
N LEU A 544 -7.05 -10.78 35.86
CA LEU A 544 -5.70 -11.00 36.40
C LEU A 544 -4.66 -10.02 35.86
N ILE A 545 -4.94 -9.41 34.70
CA ILE A 545 -4.04 -8.47 34.02
C ILE A 545 -4.04 -7.13 34.76
N GLU A 546 -2.84 -6.65 35.11
CA GLU A 546 -2.61 -5.35 35.75
C GLU A 546 -2.38 -4.25 34.71
N LYS A 547 -1.78 -4.61 33.57
CA LYS A 547 -1.49 -3.69 32.46
C LYS A 547 -1.76 -4.35 31.11
N GLU A 548 -2.73 -3.82 30.36
CA GLU A 548 -3.09 -4.36 29.05
C GLU A 548 -2.02 -4.07 27.98
N THR A 549 -1.91 -4.98 27.01
CA THR A 549 -0.97 -4.87 25.88
C THR A 549 -1.72 -4.96 24.53
N PRO A 550 -2.60 -3.99 24.20
CA PRO A 550 -3.49 -4.07 23.04
C PRO A 550 -2.74 -4.14 21.69
N GLY A 551 -1.51 -3.63 21.62
CA GLY A 551 -0.69 -3.74 20.41
C GLY A 551 -0.37 -5.18 19.99
N LEU A 552 -0.20 -6.10 20.95
CA LEU A 552 0.02 -7.52 20.64
C LEU A 552 -1.23 -8.15 20.03
N LEU A 553 -2.41 -7.78 20.56
CA LEU A 553 -3.70 -8.23 20.03
C LEU A 553 -3.95 -7.72 18.62
N TYR A 554 -3.61 -6.45 18.35
CA TYR A 554 -3.73 -5.87 17.02
C TYR A 554 -2.90 -6.64 15.99
N VAL A 555 -1.63 -6.94 16.30
CA VAL A 555 -0.74 -7.70 15.40
C VAL A 555 -1.27 -9.13 15.19
N MET A 556 -1.68 -9.82 16.26
CA MET A 556 -2.28 -11.16 16.14
C MET A 556 -3.54 -11.16 15.26
N MET A 557 -4.42 -10.18 15.46
CA MET A 557 -5.67 -10.05 14.69
C MET A 557 -5.37 -9.71 13.23
N GLN A 558 -4.46 -8.77 12.97
CA GLN A 558 -4.06 -8.39 11.62
C GLN A 558 -3.46 -9.56 10.84
N GLU A 559 -2.58 -10.36 11.45
CA GLU A 559 -2.01 -11.53 10.79
C GLU A 559 -3.03 -12.66 10.60
N SER A 560 -3.88 -12.90 11.60
CA SER A 560 -4.91 -13.95 11.52
C SER A 560 -5.99 -13.65 10.46
N LEU A 561 -6.37 -12.38 10.29
CA LEU A 561 -7.33 -11.95 9.26
C LEU A 561 -6.82 -12.13 7.83
N LYS A 562 -5.49 -12.21 7.63
CA LYS A 562 -4.91 -12.58 6.32
C LYS A 562 -5.11 -14.05 5.96
N VAL A 563 -5.42 -14.89 6.95
CA VAL A 563 -5.60 -16.35 6.77
C VAL A 563 -7.07 -16.71 6.76
N THR A 564 -7.87 -16.15 7.68
CA THR A 564 -9.30 -16.43 7.76
C THR A 564 -10.10 -15.22 8.24
N PRO A 565 -11.23 -14.87 7.57
CA PRO A 565 -12.11 -13.81 8.04
C PRO A 565 -12.71 -14.13 9.41
N PHE A 566 -12.85 -15.42 9.77
CA PHE A 566 -13.40 -15.84 11.06
C PHE A 566 -12.51 -15.47 12.26
N ALA A 567 -11.26 -15.03 12.03
CA ALA A 567 -10.40 -14.51 13.09
C ALA A 567 -11.04 -13.34 13.87
N MET A 568 -11.93 -12.57 13.21
CA MET A 568 -12.68 -11.47 13.85
C MET A 568 -13.58 -11.93 15.02
N LEU A 569 -13.86 -13.22 15.13
CA LEU A 569 -14.68 -13.80 16.19
C LEU A 569 -13.88 -14.12 17.46
N SER A 570 -12.57 -13.83 17.50
CA SER A 570 -11.76 -14.01 18.71
C SER A 570 -11.83 -12.79 19.61
N ARG A 571 -12.16 -13.01 20.89
CA ARG A 571 -12.22 -12.01 21.97
C ARG A 571 -10.95 -12.00 22.84
N SER A 572 -9.82 -12.45 22.30
CA SER A 572 -8.53 -12.57 22.99
C SER A 572 -8.17 -11.33 23.83
N ALA A 573 -7.51 -11.56 24.97
CA ALA A 573 -6.86 -10.54 25.79
C ALA A 573 -5.35 -10.79 25.90
N ALA A 574 -4.60 -9.72 26.13
CA ALA A 574 -3.17 -9.80 26.40
C ALA A 574 -2.78 -8.69 27.38
N GLY A 575 -1.88 -9.01 28.30
CA GLY A 575 -1.43 -8.07 29.31
C GLY A 575 -0.42 -8.63 30.27
N ILE A 576 0.01 -7.79 31.20
CA ILE A 576 1.08 -8.08 32.15
C ILE A 576 0.46 -8.23 33.54
N ARG A 577 0.94 -9.22 34.29
CA ARG A 577 0.69 -9.40 35.71
C ARG A 577 2.04 -9.58 36.41
N GLY A 578 2.40 -8.67 37.30
CA GLY A 578 3.74 -8.66 37.92
C GLY A 578 4.85 -8.64 36.86
N SER A 579 5.66 -9.71 36.81
CA SER A 579 6.73 -9.90 35.82
C SER A 579 6.37 -10.88 34.69
N THR A 580 5.09 -11.24 34.54
CA THR A 580 4.63 -12.26 33.60
C THR A 580 3.78 -11.64 32.49
N LEU A 581 4.10 -11.96 31.23
CA LEU A 581 3.25 -11.63 30.08
C LEU A 581 2.22 -12.74 29.85
N ILE A 582 0.94 -12.39 29.72
CA ILE A 582 -0.18 -13.30 29.49
C ILE A 582 -0.78 -12.99 28.11
N ILE A 583 -0.98 -14.01 27.27
CA ILE A 583 -1.56 -13.86 25.93
C ILE A 583 -2.60 -14.97 25.67
N ASN A 584 -3.83 -14.59 25.30
CA ASN A 584 -4.84 -15.55 24.85
C ASN A 584 -4.78 -15.80 23.35
N MET A 585 -4.59 -17.06 22.97
CA MET A 585 -4.55 -17.53 21.58
C MET A 585 -5.75 -18.44 21.27
N PRO A 586 -6.18 -18.51 20.01
CA PRO A 586 -7.24 -19.42 19.59
C PRO A 586 -6.89 -20.90 19.86
N GLY A 587 -7.90 -21.77 20.00
CA GLY A 587 -7.70 -23.21 20.23
C GLY A 587 -7.32 -24.02 18.98
N ASN A 588 -7.26 -23.38 17.81
CA ASN A 588 -6.87 -24.05 16.56
C ASN A 588 -5.34 -24.18 16.46
N PRO A 589 -4.75 -25.38 16.30
CA PRO A 589 -3.30 -25.58 16.26
C PRO A 589 -2.56 -24.74 15.20
N ASN A 590 -3.18 -24.49 14.04
CA ASN A 590 -2.57 -23.68 12.99
C ASN A 590 -2.58 -22.19 13.38
N ALA A 591 -3.70 -21.70 13.90
CA ALA A 591 -3.83 -20.32 14.37
C ALA A 591 -2.85 -20.01 15.52
N VAL A 592 -2.55 -21.00 16.38
CA VAL A 592 -1.53 -20.85 17.43
C VAL A 592 -0.13 -20.63 16.85
N ALA A 593 0.26 -21.42 15.84
CA ALA A 593 1.55 -21.26 15.19
C ALA A 593 1.69 -19.87 14.54
N GLU A 594 0.65 -19.45 13.82
CA GLU A 594 0.58 -18.14 13.16
C GLU A 594 0.67 -16.98 14.18
N CYS A 595 -0.09 -17.05 15.27
CA CYS A 595 -0.07 -16.04 16.33
C CYS A 595 1.30 -15.95 17.01
N VAL A 596 1.97 -17.08 17.27
CA VAL A 596 3.31 -17.07 17.85
C VAL A 596 4.31 -16.44 16.88
N GLU A 597 4.30 -16.86 15.60
CA GLU A 597 5.19 -16.33 14.58
C GLU A 597 5.03 -14.82 14.38
N ALA A 598 3.79 -14.33 14.35
CA ALA A 598 3.46 -12.92 14.25
C ALA A 598 4.07 -12.08 15.38
N LEU A 599 4.14 -12.63 16.59
CA LEU A 599 4.63 -11.94 17.77
C LEU A 599 6.15 -12.06 17.98
N LEU A 600 6.82 -13.04 17.36
CA LEU A 600 8.26 -13.29 17.54
C LEU A 600 9.15 -12.04 17.44
N PRO A 601 8.95 -11.10 16.48
CA PRO A 601 9.81 -9.93 16.33
C PRO A 601 9.83 -9.01 17.57
N ALA A 602 8.71 -8.93 18.29
CA ALA A 602 8.55 -8.05 19.45
C ALA A 602 8.65 -8.78 20.79
N LEU A 603 8.33 -10.08 20.81
CA LEU A 603 8.13 -10.85 22.04
C LEU A 603 9.39 -10.94 22.91
N LYS A 604 10.57 -11.15 22.30
CA LYS A 604 11.85 -11.20 23.05
C LYS A 604 12.14 -9.89 23.79
N HIS A 605 11.96 -8.77 23.10
CA HIS A 605 12.23 -7.45 23.67
C HIS A 605 11.22 -7.13 24.77
N ALA A 606 9.94 -7.45 24.56
CA ALA A 606 8.91 -7.29 25.58
C ALA A 606 9.23 -8.06 26.88
N LEU A 607 9.67 -9.32 26.78
CA LEU A 607 10.04 -10.13 27.95
C LEU A 607 11.26 -9.58 28.69
N LYS A 608 12.27 -9.07 27.99
CA LYS A 608 13.42 -8.38 28.61
C LYS A 608 13.02 -7.10 29.34
N GLN A 609 12.14 -6.31 28.72
CA GLN A 609 11.67 -5.04 29.28
C GLN A 609 10.85 -5.27 30.56
N ILE A 610 10.01 -6.31 30.59
CA ILE A 610 9.23 -6.69 31.77
C ILE A 610 10.16 -7.15 32.91
N LYS A 611 11.29 -7.81 32.60
CA LYS A 611 12.33 -8.17 33.59
C LYS A 611 13.21 -7.00 34.07
N GLY A 612 13.04 -5.80 33.51
CA GLY A 612 13.75 -4.60 33.96
C GLY A 612 15.16 -4.41 33.38
N ASP A 613 15.49 -5.08 32.26
CA ASP A 613 16.78 -4.89 31.60
C ASP A 613 16.80 -3.55 30.82
N LYS A 614 17.32 -2.50 31.45
CA LYS A 614 17.38 -1.12 30.89
C LYS A 614 18.55 -0.89 29.92
N ARG A 615 19.36 -1.91 29.59
CA ARG A 615 20.65 -1.76 28.88
C ARG A 615 20.61 -2.04 27.37
N GLU A 616 19.45 -2.34 26.77
CA GLU A 616 19.37 -2.53 25.32
C GLU A 616 19.21 -1.17 24.62
N LYS A 617 20.20 -0.78 23.81
CA LYS A 617 20.05 0.34 22.87
C LYS A 617 18.82 0.05 22.01
N HIS A 618 17.88 1.00 21.96
CA HIS A 618 16.71 0.91 21.08
C HIS A 618 17.14 0.38 19.70
N PRO A 619 16.45 -0.61 19.11
CA PRO A 619 16.65 -0.91 17.69
C PRO A 619 16.57 0.43 16.95
N ARG A 620 17.59 0.74 16.13
CA ARG A 620 17.74 2.03 15.45
C ARG A 620 16.36 2.48 14.96
N HIS A 621 15.90 3.65 15.40
CA HIS A 621 14.64 4.23 14.94
C HIS A 621 14.72 4.34 13.42
N ILE A 622 14.07 3.40 12.73
CA ILE A 622 13.81 3.47 11.31
C ILE A 622 12.71 4.54 11.18
N PRO A 623 12.94 5.66 10.49
CA PRO A 623 11.90 6.66 10.26
C PRO A 623 10.64 5.96 9.72
N HIS A 624 9.44 6.38 10.10
CA HIS A 624 8.19 5.75 9.63
C HIS A 624 8.09 5.60 8.09
N ALA A 625 8.89 6.36 7.34
CA ALA A 625 9.03 6.27 5.88
C ALA A 625 9.82 5.04 5.35
N GLU A 626 10.54 4.31 6.21
CA GLU A 626 11.39 3.16 5.86
C GLU A 626 10.87 1.82 6.42
N ALA A 627 9.73 1.81 7.12
CA ALA A 627 9.05 0.58 7.52
C ALA A 627 8.25 0.02 6.33
N GLU A 628 8.55 -1.20 5.87
CA GLU A 628 7.77 -1.82 4.80
C GLU A 628 6.30 -1.98 5.23
N PRO A 629 5.32 -1.46 4.45
CA PRO A 629 3.92 -1.75 4.70
C PRO A 629 3.64 -3.20 4.31
N VAL A 630 3.28 -4.03 5.29
CA VAL A 630 2.79 -5.39 5.01
C VAL A 630 1.33 -5.28 4.54
N ASP A 631 1.16 -5.04 3.24
CA ASP A 631 -0.15 -4.91 2.61
C ASP A 631 -0.95 -6.23 2.72
N THR A 632 -2.09 -6.14 3.38
CA THR A 632 -3.04 -7.21 3.69
C THR A 632 -3.90 -7.62 2.49
N TRP A 633 -3.89 -6.85 1.40
CA TRP A 633 -4.81 -7.05 0.26
C TRP A 633 -4.43 -8.23 -0.65
N GLU A 634 -3.13 -8.49 -0.84
CA GLU A 634 -2.64 -9.53 -1.76
C GLU A 634 -2.92 -10.97 -1.27
N ARG A 635 -3.00 -11.20 0.05
CA ARG A 635 -3.29 -12.54 0.61
C ARG A 635 -4.76 -12.92 0.47
N SER A 636 -5.67 -11.99 0.76
CA SER A 636 -7.12 -12.23 0.63
C SER A 636 -7.53 -12.46 -0.83
N HIS A 637 -6.90 -11.77 -1.77
CA HIS A 637 -7.15 -11.97 -3.20
C HIS A 637 -6.69 -13.35 -3.70
N LYS A 638 -5.57 -13.89 -3.20
CA LYS A 638 -5.06 -15.23 -3.56
C LYS A 638 -5.89 -16.37 -2.94
N LEU A 639 -6.45 -16.18 -1.75
CA LEU A 639 -7.33 -17.17 -1.11
C LEU A 639 -8.70 -17.27 -1.78
N ALA A 640 -9.22 -16.15 -2.32
CA ALA A 640 -10.48 -16.14 -3.05
C ALA A 640 -10.38 -16.69 -4.50
N SER A 641 -9.17 -16.81 -5.05
CA SER A 641 -8.95 -17.17 -6.47
C SER A 641 -8.35 -18.57 -6.70
N GLY A 642 -8.14 -19.37 -5.64
CA GLY A 642 -7.70 -20.75 -5.74
C GLY A 642 -8.86 -21.72 -6.00
N ASN A 643 -8.98 -22.20 -7.24
CA ASN A 643 -9.85 -23.32 -7.61
C ASN A 643 -9.53 -24.57 -6.77
N HIS A 644 -10.39 -24.92 -5.81
CA HIS A 644 -10.52 -26.29 -5.34
C HIS A 644 -11.77 -26.90 -5.96
N ALA A 645 -11.54 -27.90 -6.81
CA ALA A 645 -12.56 -28.78 -7.34
C ALA A 645 -13.38 -29.39 -6.19
N GLU A 646 -14.70 -29.28 -6.29
CA GLU A 646 -15.65 -29.99 -5.44
C GLU A 646 -15.40 -31.52 -5.52
N PRO A 647 -15.27 -32.23 -4.38
CA PRO A 647 -15.49 -33.67 -4.37
C PRO A 647 -17.01 -33.92 -4.37
N GLY A 648 -17.44 -34.74 -5.33
CA GLY A 648 -18.84 -35.03 -5.63
C GLY A 648 -19.70 -35.40 -4.43
N CYS A 649 -20.93 -34.87 -4.48
CA CYS A 649 -22.03 -35.26 -3.63
C CYS A 649 -22.40 -36.73 -3.89
N SER A 650 -22.20 -37.59 -2.89
CA SER A 650 -22.89 -38.88 -2.78
C SER A 650 -23.68 -38.86 -1.48
N CYS A 651 -25.02 -38.88 -1.56
CA CYS A 651 -25.89 -39.68 -0.69
C CYS A 651 -27.36 -39.54 -1.11
N SER A 652 -27.94 -40.69 -1.42
CA SER A 652 -29.34 -41.06 -1.39
C SER A 652 -30.09 -40.63 -0.12
N HIS A 653 -31.25 -40.01 -0.26
CA HIS A 653 -32.54 -40.46 0.27
C HIS A 653 -33.69 -39.62 -0.28
#